data_AF-A0A973GA99-F1
#
_entry.id   AF-A0A973GA99-F1
#
_cell.length_a   1.000
_cell.length_b   1.000
_cell.length_c   1.000
_cell.angle_alpha   90.00
_cell.angle_beta   90.00
_cell.angle_gamma   90.00
#
_symmetry.space_group_name_H-M   'P 1'
#
loop_
_entity.id
_entity.type
_entity.pdbx_description
1 polymer ?
#
loop_
_entity_poly.entity_id
_entity_poly.type
_entity_poly.pdbx_seq_one_letter_code
_entity_poly.pdbx_strand_id
1 'polypeptide(L)'
;MHSVPLPVATVAPPSPPVVPPRRARQRAVAFAVGVGVAALVVTVRLGDVLHGPPALVLALVLTLAAPTSRHLSRRVVYAASLLFGLVPVLWWWDIPWGAVGRAGTLLAVGAGALATTTLWEGTGGAPRRVRALVPRFCAGDVVVLGAVTATVWVTSSWLRVSTGAAALGALVPGWDNSAHFDMVQMLRRYGVTVDQLPLAPFGEHWKFVEYPQGYHAVVATVVELMASPGLGSPDAELVAYVHAEALVLVAAAGMVAAGLCALPRLRHSPLVALPLTAFPVAALVTGPGGTAFTSGFPNFVVASTLTACIPLVATRMPRVMMPLQLAVIGSMLVGVAHTWVLLLVVALPAAALGLVPAHRSRWRATRSQQVASALVVLATVGGLAHVLGILSALDPGKVLVTPGAITTPDAGLFLAVTLGSAALCLLAGSRTRWSPIGWTAAVPAAGLLAACSLALLQRSQGGELSYYFWKLVAGVELVGVVVLAMAAATLLPRFTRPTTRRQAASGVAASVLVTVAVTQVFGFTGPGRGVFVTAPELEGTTQTLLDAASASDGDGRRLMTLLPSQATAAMHPVNAQQWFLALTGRWTVEANDATTALVGADGLSVDPATALRAALELGDDSWVLVNPAEEGTMRATVTEPSLADRILTW
;
A
#
# COMPACT_ATOMS: atom_id res chain seq x y z
N MET A 1 12.35 -74.09 62.56
CA MET A 1 11.70 -74.16 61.24
C MET A 1 10.67 -73.05 61.16
N HIS A 2 11.02 -71.92 60.53
CA HIS A 2 10.11 -70.81 60.24
C HIS A 2 9.77 -70.82 58.74
N SER A 3 8.53 -71.10 58.40
CA SER A 3 8.01 -71.00 57.02
C SER A 3 7.52 -69.58 56.76
N VAL A 4 8.25 -68.84 55.95
CA VAL A 4 7.86 -67.53 55.43
C VAL A 4 6.84 -67.74 54.30
N PRO A 5 5.64 -67.13 54.35
CA PRO A 5 4.68 -67.21 53.26
C PRO A 5 5.13 -66.33 52.08
N LEU A 6 5.11 -66.90 50.88
CA LEU A 6 5.39 -66.21 49.63
C LEU A 6 4.33 -65.13 49.34
N PRO A 7 4.71 -63.95 48.81
CA PRO A 7 3.76 -62.91 48.46
C PRO A 7 2.93 -63.32 47.24
N VAL A 8 1.62 -63.28 47.40
CA VAL A 8 0.63 -63.44 46.33
C VAL A 8 0.83 -62.32 45.31
N ALA A 9 1.19 -62.67 44.08
CA ALA A 9 1.29 -61.74 42.97
C ALA A 9 -0.11 -61.17 42.66
N THR A 10 -0.34 -59.92 43.05
CA THR A 10 -1.51 -59.14 42.67
C THR A 10 -1.47 -58.87 41.17
N VAL A 11 -2.31 -59.58 40.41
CA VAL A 11 -2.57 -59.31 39.00
C VAL A 11 -3.07 -57.87 38.88
N ALA A 12 -2.29 -57.02 38.20
CA ALA A 12 -2.66 -55.62 37.98
C ALA A 12 -3.97 -55.55 37.17
N PRO A 13 -4.95 -54.72 37.58
CA PRO A 13 -6.19 -54.57 36.85
C PRO A 13 -5.92 -54.07 35.43
N PRO A 14 -6.70 -54.50 34.42
CA PRO A 14 -6.54 -54.05 33.05
C PRO A 14 -6.64 -52.53 32.97
N SER A 15 -5.65 -51.90 32.36
CA SER A 15 -5.63 -50.46 32.10
C SER A 15 -6.95 -50.03 31.45
N PRO A 16 -7.69 -49.06 32.00
CA PRO A 16 -8.95 -48.62 31.41
C PRO A 16 -8.70 -48.15 29.97
N PRO A 17 -9.66 -48.38 29.05
CA PRO A 17 -9.52 -47.97 27.66
C PRO A 17 -9.26 -46.47 27.61
N VAL A 18 -8.21 -46.08 26.89
CA VAL A 18 -7.82 -44.67 26.67
C VAL A 18 -8.92 -44.00 25.84
N VAL A 19 -9.94 -43.46 26.51
CA VAL A 19 -10.95 -42.63 25.85
C VAL A 19 -10.24 -41.37 25.34
N PRO A 20 -10.22 -41.09 24.02
CA PRO A 20 -9.58 -39.89 23.52
C PRO A 20 -10.19 -38.68 24.23
N PRO A 21 -9.36 -37.76 24.75
CA PRO A 21 -9.86 -36.66 25.56
C PRO A 21 -10.83 -35.85 24.71
N ARG A 22 -12.05 -35.60 25.23
CA ARG A 22 -13.15 -34.85 24.56
C ARG A 22 -12.67 -33.59 23.80
N ARG A 23 -11.58 -32.96 24.26
CA ARG A 23 -10.91 -31.80 23.64
C ARG A 23 -10.30 -32.09 22.26
N ALA A 24 -9.69 -33.26 22.04
CA ALA A 24 -9.10 -33.61 20.76
C ALA A 24 -10.19 -33.73 19.68
N ARG A 25 -11.29 -34.42 20.00
CA ARG A 25 -12.47 -34.51 19.12
C ARG A 25 -13.07 -33.13 18.82
N GLN A 26 -13.20 -32.27 19.83
CA GLN A 26 -13.70 -30.89 19.64
C GLN A 26 -12.82 -30.06 18.71
N ARG A 27 -11.48 -30.15 18.87
CA ARG A 27 -10.54 -29.45 17.98
C ARG A 27 -10.58 -29.99 16.56
N ALA A 28 -10.69 -31.31 16.39
CA ALA A 28 -10.85 -31.92 15.09
C ALA A 28 -12.14 -31.46 14.39
N VAL A 29 -13.27 -31.39 15.12
CA VAL A 29 -14.53 -30.82 14.60
C VAL A 29 -14.36 -29.35 14.22
N ALA A 30 -13.74 -28.54 15.08
CA ALA A 30 -13.49 -27.13 14.79
C ALA A 30 -12.65 -26.93 13.51
N PHE A 31 -11.60 -27.74 13.35
CA PHE A 31 -10.76 -27.74 12.16
C PHE A 31 -11.55 -28.19 10.92
N ALA A 32 -12.32 -29.27 11.02
CA ALA A 32 -13.15 -29.75 9.91
C ALA A 32 -14.19 -28.71 9.46
N VAL A 33 -14.84 -28.01 10.40
CA VAL A 33 -15.73 -26.89 10.07
C VAL A 33 -14.96 -25.74 9.41
N GLY A 34 -13.76 -25.42 9.90
CA GLY A 34 -12.90 -24.41 9.29
C GLY A 34 -12.53 -24.75 7.84
N VAL A 35 -12.13 -25.99 7.59
CA VAL A 35 -11.85 -26.51 6.24
C VAL A 35 -13.11 -26.45 5.37
N GLY A 36 -14.27 -26.84 5.89
CA GLY A 36 -15.54 -26.74 5.19
C GLY A 36 -15.91 -25.31 4.79
N VAL A 37 -15.70 -24.34 5.69
CA VAL A 37 -15.93 -22.91 5.40
C VAL A 37 -14.93 -22.38 4.37
N ALA A 38 -13.65 -22.75 4.46
CA ALA A 38 -12.65 -22.38 3.47
C ALA A 38 -12.99 -22.96 2.09
N ALA A 39 -13.38 -24.24 2.03
CA ALA A 39 -13.82 -24.90 0.81
C ALA A 39 -15.08 -24.25 0.21
N LEU A 40 -16.01 -23.79 1.04
CA LEU A 40 -17.17 -23.03 0.58
C LEU A 40 -16.73 -21.71 -0.08
N VAL A 41 -15.85 -20.93 0.55
CA VAL A 41 -15.33 -19.69 -0.06
C VAL A 41 -14.64 -19.97 -1.39
N VAL A 42 -13.81 -21.01 -1.46
CA VAL A 42 -13.18 -21.46 -2.71
C VAL A 42 -14.24 -21.82 -3.75
N THR A 43 -15.26 -22.60 -3.39
CA THR A 43 -16.32 -23.03 -4.31
C THR A 43 -17.11 -21.84 -4.85
N VAL A 44 -17.49 -20.89 -3.99
CA VAL A 44 -18.24 -19.68 -4.38
C VAL A 44 -17.37 -18.76 -5.24
N ARG A 45 -16.05 -18.73 -5.00
CA ARG A 45 -15.09 -17.99 -5.82
C ARG A 45 -14.92 -18.62 -7.21
N LEU A 46 -14.78 -19.95 -7.28
CA LEU A 46 -14.68 -20.70 -8.53
C LEU A 46 -15.97 -20.70 -9.34
N GLY A 47 -17.12 -20.52 -8.69
CA GLY A 47 -18.41 -20.33 -9.35
C GLY A 47 -18.69 -18.89 -9.79
N ASP A 48 -17.69 -18.00 -9.77
CA ASP A 48 -17.81 -16.57 -10.12
C ASP A 48 -18.90 -15.81 -9.37
N VAL A 49 -19.27 -16.21 -8.15
CA VAL A 49 -20.25 -15.47 -7.32
C VAL A 49 -19.55 -14.46 -6.40
N LEU A 50 -18.32 -14.77 -5.98
CA LEU A 50 -17.56 -13.94 -5.04
C LEU A 50 -16.45 -13.15 -5.76
N HIS A 51 -16.83 -12.19 -6.60
CA HIS A 51 -15.93 -11.19 -7.20
C HIS A 51 -16.52 -9.78 -7.02
N GLY A 52 -15.76 -8.72 -7.32
CA GLY A 52 -16.26 -7.35 -7.24
C GLY A 52 -16.66 -6.92 -5.82
N PRO A 53 -17.77 -6.17 -5.67
CA PRO A 53 -18.23 -5.69 -4.36
C PRO A 53 -18.46 -6.81 -3.33
N PRO A 54 -19.09 -7.97 -3.65
CA PRO A 54 -19.18 -9.10 -2.71
C PRO A 54 -17.84 -9.56 -2.12
N ALA A 55 -16.79 -9.68 -2.95
CA ALA A 55 -15.46 -10.09 -2.50
C ALA A 55 -14.82 -9.04 -1.59
N LEU A 56 -14.94 -7.76 -1.95
CA LEU A 56 -14.47 -6.63 -1.12
C LEU A 56 -15.20 -6.57 0.23
N VAL A 57 -16.52 -6.78 0.24
CA VAL A 57 -17.32 -6.81 1.47
C VAL A 57 -16.90 -7.99 2.34
N LEU A 58 -16.71 -9.19 1.77
CA LEU A 58 -16.23 -10.33 2.53
C LEU A 58 -14.83 -10.07 3.10
N ALA A 59 -13.91 -9.53 2.30
CA ALA A 59 -12.57 -9.14 2.74
C ALA A 59 -12.67 -8.21 3.96
N LEU A 60 -13.43 -7.12 3.84
CA LEU A 60 -13.66 -6.17 4.92
C LEU A 60 -14.24 -6.84 6.17
N VAL A 61 -15.26 -7.68 6.02
CA VAL A 61 -15.89 -8.40 7.14
C VAL A 61 -14.89 -9.32 7.82
N LEU A 62 -14.12 -10.11 7.08
CA LEU A 62 -13.10 -11.01 7.65
C LEU A 62 -12.01 -10.24 8.39
N THR A 63 -11.51 -9.15 7.78
CA THR A 63 -10.52 -8.24 8.36
C THR A 63 -11.01 -7.63 9.67
N LEU A 64 -12.27 -7.17 9.73
CA LEU A 64 -12.85 -6.56 10.94
C LEU A 64 -13.28 -7.60 11.99
N ALA A 65 -13.64 -8.81 11.55
CA ALA A 65 -14.02 -9.92 12.42
C ALA A 65 -12.82 -10.52 13.17
N ALA A 66 -11.61 -10.40 12.61
CA ALA A 66 -10.38 -10.81 13.26
C ALA A 66 -10.27 -10.20 14.67
N PRO A 67 -10.26 -11.01 15.75
CA PRO A 67 -10.36 -10.52 17.12
C PRO A 67 -9.02 -9.96 17.66
N THR A 68 -8.31 -9.16 16.86
CA THR A 68 -7.02 -8.54 17.19
C THR A 68 -7.14 -7.46 18.28
N SER A 69 -8.34 -6.89 18.44
CA SER A 69 -8.68 -5.96 19.52
C SER A 69 -10.15 -6.09 19.92
N ARG A 70 -10.57 -5.45 21.02
CA ARG A 70 -12.00 -5.36 21.39
C ARG A 70 -12.72 -4.22 20.68
N HIS A 71 -12.01 -3.34 20.00
CA HIS A 71 -12.56 -2.08 19.53
C HIS A 71 -12.25 -1.83 18.06
N LEU A 72 -13.21 -1.25 17.34
CA LEU A 72 -13.16 -1.14 15.89
C LEU A 72 -11.91 -0.39 15.40
N SER A 73 -11.71 0.87 15.82
CA SER A 73 -10.53 1.67 15.44
C SER A 73 -9.19 0.90 15.58
N ARG A 74 -8.99 0.16 16.68
CA ARG A 74 -7.75 -0.62 16.87
C ARG A 74 -7.67 -1.84 15.98
N ARG A 75 -8.80 -2.48 15.67
CA ARG A 75 -8.82 -3.60 14.72
C ARG A 75 -8.46 -3.13 13.33
N VAL A 76 -9.04 -2.01 12.88
CA VAL A 76 -8.75 -1.41 11.57
C VAL A 76 -7.25 -1.19 11.44
N VAL A 77 -6.62 -0.51 12.40
CA VAL A 77 -5.16 -0.27 12.37
C VAL A 77 -4.39 -1.57 12.31
N TYR A 78 -4.64 -2.50 13.23
CA TYR A 78 -3.86 -3.75 13.28
C TYR A 78 -4.04 -4.59 12.03
N ALA A 79 -5.27 -4.72 11.54
CA ALA A 79 -5.57 -5.57 10.41
C ALA A 79 -5.07 -4.92 9.10
N ALA A 80 -5.25 -3.61 8.91
CA ALA A 80 -4.69 -2.91 7.76
C ALA A 80 -3.15 -2.95 7.75
N SER A 81 -2.50 -2.72 8.89
CA SER A 81 -1.04 -2.84 9.00
C SER A 81 -0.52 -4.24 8.65
N LEU A 82 -1.22 -5.29 9.11
CA LEU A 82 -0.88 -6.67 8.75
C LEU A 82 -1.09 -6.93 7.25
N LEU A 83 -2.19 -6.46 6.67
CA LEU A 83 -2.48 -6.65 5.24
C LEU A 83 -1.47 -5.91 4.36
N PHE A 84 -1.30 -4.60 4.55
CA PHE A 84 -0.35 -3.80 3.77
C PHE A 84 1.10 -4.30 3.87
N GLY A 85 1.48 -4.90 5.01
CA GLY A 85 2.82 -5.40 5.21
C GLY A 85 3.06 -6.86 4.80
N LEU A 86 2.03 -7.71 4.85
CA LEU A 86 2.18 -9.16 4.64
C LEU A 86 1.58 -9.65 3.33
N VAL A 87 0.66 -8.93 2.70
CA VAL A 87 0.16 -9.27 1.35
C VAL A 87 1.29 -9.41 0.32
N PRO A 88 2.35 -8.57 0.32
CA PRO A 88 3.46 -8.73 -0.62
C PRO A 88 4.13 -10.10 -0.58
N VAL A 89 4.13 -10.77 0.58
CA VAL A 89 4.73 -12.10 0.77
C VAL A 89 4.08 -13.15 -0.14
N LEU A 90 2.82 -12.96 -0.54
CA LEU A 90 2.12 -13.88 -1.45
C LEU A 90 2.63 -13.82 -2.90
N TRP A 91 3.41 -12.79 -3.22
CA TRP A 91 3.92 -12.52 -4.56
C TRP A 91 5.43 -12.73 -4.67
N TRP A 92 6.13 -13.12 -3.61
CA TRP A 92 7.57 -13.40 -3.66
C TRP A 92 7.91 -14.75 -4.29
N TRP A 93 6.93 -15.64 -4.40
CA TRP A 93 7.12 -16.98 -4.94
C TRP A 93 6.08 -17.28 -6.00
N ASP A 94 6.55 -17.92 -7.07
CA ASP A 94 5.68 -18.49 -8.09
C ASP A 94 4.99 -19.74 -7.52
N ILE A 95 3.84 -19.51 -6.90
CA ILE A 95 2.96 -20.54 -6.37
C ILE A 95 1.75 -20.66 -7.33
N PRO A 96 1.42 -21.86 -7.81
CA PRO A 96 0.31 -22.06 -8.74
C PRO A 96 -1.04 -22.04 -8.00
N TRP A 97 -1.52 -20.84 -7.65
CA TRP A 97 -2.81 -20.64 -6.96
C TRP A 97 -4.03 -21.01 -7.82
N GLY A 98 -3.86 -21.18 -9.13
CA GLY A 98 -4.92 -21.51 -10.08
C GLY A 98 -6.04 -20.48 -10.11
N ALA A 99 -7.25 -20.93 -10.47
CA ALA A 99 -8.43 -20.07 -10.64
C ALA A 99 -8.96 -19.45 -9.33
N VAL A 100 -8.45 -19.83 -8.16
CA VAL A 100 -8.83 -19.21 -6.88
C VAL A 100 -8.11 -17.87 -6.69
N GLY A 101 -6.86 -17.78 -7.17
CA GLY A 101 -5.99 -16.62 -6.97
C GLY A 101 -5.50 -16.45 -5.52
N ARG A 102 -4.63 -15.46 -5.32
CA ARG A 102 -4.04 -15.11 -4.02
C ARG A 102 -5.08 -14.51 -3.10
N ALA A 103 -5.86 -13.57 -3.62
CA ALA A 103 -6.94 -12.91 -2.90
C ALA A 103 -8.02 -13.92 -2.45
N GLY A 104 -8.47 -14.80 -3.34
CA GLY A 104 -9.44 -15.85 -3.00
C GLY A 104 -8.91 -16.80 -1.93
N THR A 105 -7.62 -17.15 -2.01
CA THR A 105 -6.96 -17.98 -0.99
C THR A 105 -6.90 -17.27 0.36
N LEU A 106 -6.57 -15.97 0.39
CA LEU A 106 -6.60 -15.16 1.61
C LEU A 106 -8.00 -15.13 2.25
N LEU A 107 -9.05 -14.96 1.44
CA LEU A 107 -10.43 -15.00 1.92
C LEU A 107 -10.77 -16.37 2.51
N ALA A 108 -10.41 -17.46 1.83
CA ALA A 108 -10.70 -18.82 2.27
C ALA A 108 -9.96 -19.16 3.58
N VAL A 109 -8.66 -18.85 3.65
CA VAL A 109 -7.85 -19.06 4.85
C VAL A 109 -8.37 -18.19 6.00
N GLY A 110 -8.69 -16.93 5.74
CA GLY A 110 -9.24 -16.01 6.74
C GLY A 110 -10.57 -16.53 7.31
N ALA A 111 -11.51 -16.90 6.44
CA ALA A 111 -12.81 -17.44 6.84
C ALA A 111 -12.69 -18.76 7.61
N GLY A 112 -11.89 -19.70 7.11
CA GLY A 112 -11.63 -20.98 7.75
C GLY A 112 -10.94 -20.85 9.11
N ALA A 113 -9.98 -19.92 9.23
CA ALA A 113 -9.30 -19.63 10.49
C ALA A 113 -10.26 -19.02 11.53
N LEU A 114 -11.14 -18.09 11.13
CA LEU A 114 -12.16 -17.54 12.02
C LEU A 114 -13.15 -18.62 12.47
N ALA A 115 -13.65 -19.44 11.55
CA ALA A 115 -14.53 -20.57 11.87
C ALA A 115 -13.86 -21.55 12.85
N THR A 116 -12.62 -21.96 12.58
CA THR A 116 -11.83 -22.85 13.45
C THR A 116 -11.65 -22.24 14.84
N THR A 117 -11.26 -20.97 14.91
CA THR A 117 -10.96 -20.30 16.18
C THR A 117 -12.20 -20.09 17.04
N THR A 118 -13.38 -19.86 16.45
CA THR A 118 -14.64 -19.75 17.20
C THR A 118 -15.06 -21.05 17.87
N LEU A 119 -14.80 -22.19 17.24
CA LEU A 119 -15.18 -23.52 17.73
C LEU A 119 -14.09 -24.25 18.49
N TRP A 120 -12.88 -23.68 18.62
CA TRP A 120 -11.70 -24.34 19.17
C TRP A 120 -11.86 -24.92 20.59
N GLU A 121 -12.70 -24.29 21.42
CA GLU A 121 -13.00 -24.72 22.79
C GLU A 121 -14.28 -25.58 22.89
N GLY A 122 -14.85 -25.99 21.75
CA GLY A 122 -16.13 -26.67 21.67
C GLY A 122 -17.35 -25.73 21.72
N THR A 123 -18.54 -26.32 21.58
CA THR A 123 -19.82 -25.59 21.46
C THR A 123 -20.15 -24.73 22.68
N GLY A 124 -19.71 -25.13 23.89
CA GLY A 124 -19.92 -24.33 25.10
C GLY A 124 -19.12 -23.01 25.15
N GLY A 125 -17.96 -22.95 24.49
CA GLY A 125 -17.13 -21.74 24.39
C GLY A 125 -17.49 -20.85 23.19
N ALA A 126 -18.18 -21.40 22.19
CA ALA A 126 -18.49 -20.74 20.93
C ALA A 126 -19.24 -19.40 21.11
N PRO A 127 -20.28 -19.26 21.95
CA PRO A 127 -21.00 -17.99 22.10
C PRO A 127 -20.09 -16.83 22.53
N ARG A 128 -19.12 -17.09 23.41
CA ARG A 128 -18.16 -16.09 23.86
C ARG A 128 -17.20 -15.68 22.74
N ARG A 129 -16.74 -16.63 21.92
CA ARG A 129 -15.80 -16.37 20.82
C ARG A 129 -16.47 -15.72 19.62
N VAL A 130 -17.71 -16.11 19.29
CA VAL A 130 -18.53 -15.43 18.29
C VAL A 130 -18.81 -13.99 18.69
N ARG A 131 -19.16 -13.72 19.95
CA ARG A 131 -19.27 -12.33 20.46
C ARG A 131 -17.96 -11.55 20.34
N ALA A 132 -16.81 -12.22 20.39
CA ALA A 132 -15.51 -11.58 20.20
C ALA A 132 -15.22 -11.23 18.74
N LEU A 133 -15.95 -11.80 17.76
CA LEU A 133 -15.82 -11.40 16.35
C LEU A 133 -16.43 -10.02 16.09
N VAL A 134 -17.40 -9.58 16.87
CA VAL A 134 -17.99 -8.24 16.73
C VAL A 134 -17.17 -7.21 17.54
N PRO A 135 -16.57 -6.19 16.91
CA PRO A 135 -15.87 -5.15 17.66
C PRO A 135 -16.85 -4.28 18.46
N ARG A 136 -16.36 -3.69 19.56
CA ARG A 136 -17.08 -2.63 20.27
C ARG A 136 -16.87 -1.30 19.58
N PHE A 137 -17.97 -0.68 19.20
CA PHE A 137 -18.01 0.68 18.67
C PHE A 137 -17.86 1.70 19.80
N CYS A 138 -17.21 2.81 19.50
CA CYS A 138 -16.98 3.96 20.36
C CYS A 138 -17.35 5.23 19.58
N ALA A 139 -17.64 6.32 20.28
CA ALA A 139 -18.08 7.56 19.63
C ALA A 139 -17.07 8.10 18.59
N GLY A 140 -15.77 7.92 18.82
CA GLY A 140 -14.73 8.30 17.86
C GLY A 140 -14.73 7.47 16.57
N ASP A 141 -15.31 6.27 16.55
CA ASP A 141 -15.39 5.47 15.32
C ASP A 141 -16.26 6.15 14.24
N VAL A 142 -17.16 7.06 14.62
CA VAL A 142 -17.92 7.89 13.66
C VAL A 142 -16.98 8.79 12.84
N VAL A 143 -15.89 9.28 13.44
CA VAL A 143 -14.88 10.08 12.73
C VAL A 143 -14.11 9.23 11.73
N VAL A 144 -13.84 7.95 12.05
CA VAL A 144 -13.21 7.00 11.11
C VAL A 144 -14.12 6.76 9.91
N LEU A 145 -15.41 6.51 10.15
CA LEU A 145 -16.39 6.35 9.07
C LEU A 145 -16.52 7.63 8.22
N GLY A 146 -16.51 8.80 8.87
CA GLY A 146 -16.52 10.10 8.20
C GLY A 146 -15.28 10.31 7.32
N ALA A 147 -14.10 9.97 7.81
CA ALA A 147 -12.85 10.05 7.05
C ALA A 147 -12.88 9.12 5.83
N VAL A 148 -13.26 7.85 6.01
CA VAL A 148 -13.39 6.88 4.90
C VAL A 148 -14.40 7.37 3.86
N THR A 149 -15.57 7.84 4.29
CA THR A 149 -16.61 8.35 3.39
C THR A 149 -16.15 9.61 2.65
N ALA A 150 -15.46 10.52 3.34
CA ALA A 150 -14.89 11.72 2.72
C ALA A 150 -13.79 11.37 1.70
N THR A 151 -12.94 10.38 1.99
CA THR A 151 -11.93 9.91 1.02
C THR A 151 -12.58 9.28 -0.20
N VAL A 152 -13.57 8.39 -0.02
CA VAL A 152 -14.36 7.82 -1.14
C VAL A 152 -15.01 8.92 -1.97
N TRP A 153 -15.54 9.96 -1.32
CA TRP A 153 -16.13 11.10 -2.00
C TRP A 153 -15.10 11.87 -2.84
N VAL A 154 -13.92 12.15 -2.28
CA VAL A 154 -12.83 12.87 -2.96
C VAL A 154 -12.26 12.06 -4.13
N THR A 155 -12.13 10.73 -3.99
CA THR A 155 -11.64 9.83 -5.05
C THR A 155 -12.76 9.33 -5.98
N SER A 156 -13.96 9.87 -5.85
CA SER A 156 -15.15 9.36 -6.56
C SER A 156 -15.08 9.50 -8.08
N SER A 157 -14.30 10.45 -8.61
CA SER A 157 -14.06 10.58 -10.06
C SER A 157 -13.35 9.35 -10.59
N TRP A 158 -12.30 8.90 -9.90
CA TRP A 158 -11.55 7.68 -10.23
C TRP A 158 -12.39 6.42 -9.99
N LEU A 159 -13.10 6.33 -8.85
CA LEU A 159 -13.97 5.18 -8.53
C LEU A 159 -15.19 5.00 -9.45
N ARG A 160 -15.48 5.97 -10.32
CA ARG A 160 -16.59 5.94 -11.29
C ARG A 160 -16.13 5.81 -12.74
N VAL A 161 -14.83 5.69 -12.96
CA VAL A 161 -14.29 5.41 -14.30
C VAL A 161 -14.84 4.07 -14.80
N SER A 162 -15.24 4.02 -16.06
CA SER A 162 -15.87 2.83 -16.65
C SER A 162 -15.26 2.38 -17.98
N THR A 163 -14.35 3.16 -18.56
CA THR A 163 -13.68 2.86 -19.82
C THR A 163 -12.17 2.92 -19.66
N GLY A 164 -11.42 2.16 -20.45
CA GLY A 164 -9.96 2.18 -20.46
C GLY A 164 -9.42 3.58 -20.81
N ALA A 165 -10.01 4.25 -21.81
CA ALA A 165 -9.58 5.59 -22.21
C ALA A 165 -9.73 6.63 -21.10
N ALA A 166 -10.82 6.59 -20.32
CA ALA A 166 -11.01 7.46 -19.17
C ALA A 166 -10.09 7.10 -17.99
N ALA A 167 -9.82 5.81 -17.78
CA ALA A 167 -8.86 5.33 -16.78
C ALA A 167 -7.45 5.82 -17.10
N LEU A 168 -7.01 5.61 -18.33
CA LEU A 168 -5.73 6.09 -18.83
C LEU A 168 -5.66 7.61 -18.77
N GLY A 169 -6.72 8.32 -19.16
CA GLY A 169 -6.79 9.79 -19.07
C GLY A 169 -6.65 10.31 -17.64
N ALA A 170 -7.14 9.58 -16.63
CA ALA A 170 -6.95 9.93 -15.23
C ALA A 170 -5.51 9.72 -14.74
N LEU A 171 -4.76 8.80 -15.36
CA LEU A 171 -3.41 8.41 -14.95
C LEU A 171 -2.30 9.13 -15.73
N VAL A 172 -2.52 9.45 -17.01
CA VAL A 172 -1.53 10.10 -17.90
C VAL A 172 -0.89 11.37 -17.32
N PRO A 173 -1.62 12.25 -16.58
CA PRO A 173 -1.00 13.44 -15.99
C PRO A 173 0.16 13.14 -15.02
N GLY A 174 0.18 11.95 -14.39
CA GLY A 174 1.29 11.50 -13.57
C GLY A 174 2.22 10.60 -14.36
N TRP A 175 3.43 11.09 -14.66
CA TRP A 175 4.41 10.38 -15.49
C TRP A 175 4.70 8.95 -14.99
N ASP A 176 4.88 8.79 -13.67
CA ASP A 176 5.25 7.50 -13.05
C ASP A 176 4.06 6.51 -12.97
N ASN A 177 2.82 6.92 -13.29
CA ASN A 177 1.67 6.00 -13.26
C ASN A 177 1.83 4.85 -14.25
N SER A 178 2.50 5.06 -15.38
CA SER A 178 2.80 4.00 -16.35
C SER A 178 3.64 2.89 -15.69
N ALA A 179 4.69 3.25 -14.98
CA ALA A 179 5.58 2.33 -14.27
C ALA A 179 4.87 1.58 -13.14
N HIS A 180 4.00 2.27 -12.38
CA HIS A 180 3.22 1.64 -11.31
C HIS A 180 2.16 0.68 -11.86
N PHE A 181 1.50 1.04 -12.97
CA PHE A 181 0.59 0.15 -13.68
C PHE A 181 1.33 -1.09 -14.21
N ASP A 182 2.47 -0.91 -14.88
CA ASP A 182 3.30 -2.01 -15.40
C ASP A 182 3.66 -3.01 -14.31
N MET A 183 4.22 -2.58 -13.19
CA MET A 183 4.58 -3.48 -12.08
C MET A 183 3.36 -4.25 -11.52
N VAL A 184 2.17 -3.62 -11.46
CA VAL A 184 0.93 -4.34 -11.08
C VAL A 184 0.52 -5.34 -12.15
N GLN A 185 0.59 -4.97 -13.42
CA GLN A 185 0.24 -5.85 -14.53
C GLN A 185 1.20 -7.05 -14.61
N MET A 186 2.51 -6.82 -14.44
CA MET A 186 3.55 -7.83 -14.40
C MET A 186 3.32 -8.82 -13.25
N LEU A 187 3.00 -8.33 -12.04
CA LEU A 187 2.59 -9.18 -10.93
C LEU A 187 1.41 -10.07 -11.32
N ARG A 188 0.35 -9.49 -11.88
CA ARG A 188 -0.85 -10.25 -12.28
C ARG A 188 -0.57 -11.25 -13.40
N ARG A 189 0.27 -10.90 -14.36
CA ARG A 189 0.63 -11.71 -15.53
C ARG A 189 1.49 -12.92 -15.13
N TYR A 190 2.51 -12.71 -14.30
CA TYR A 190 3.49 -13.75 -13.98
C TYR A 190 3.31 -14.37 -12.59
N GLY A 191 2.45 -13.80 -11.75
CA GLY A 191 2.21 -14.30 -10.39
C GLY A 191 3.37 -14.05 -9.42
N VAL A 192 4.42 -13.35 -9.81
CA VAL A 192 5.57 -13.12 -8.94
C VAL A 192 6.11 -11.71 -9.16
N THR A 193 6.80 -11.17 -8.17
CA THR A 193 7.50 -9.89 -8.28
C THR A 193 8.57 -9.96 -9.38
N VAL A 194 8.80 -8.83 -10.06
CA VAL A 194 9.68 -8.78 -11.25
C VAL A 194 11.12 -9.21 -10.94
N ASP A 195 11.58 -9.01 -9.71
CA ASP A 195 12.90 -9.44 -9.25
C ASP A 195 13.10 -10.97 -9.24
N GLN A 196 12.01 -11.73 -9.32
CA GLN A 196 12.02 -13.19 -9.37
C GLN A 196 11.78 -13.73 -10.80
N LEU A 197 11.53 -12.85 -11.77
CA LEU A 197 11.31 -13.29 -13.15
C LEU A 197 12.63 -13.70 -13.81
N PRO A 198 12.60 -14.69 -14.72
CA PRO A 198 13.72 -14.91 -15.63
C PRO A 198 13.85 -13.70 -16.57
N LEU A 199 14.90 -13.72 -17.40
CA LEU A 199 15.02 -12.78 -18.53
C LEU A 199 13.75 -12.79 -19.39
N ALA A 200 13.47 -11.66 -20.03
CA ALA A 200 12.38 -11.53 -20.98
C ALA A 200 12.55 -12.51 -22.16
N PRO A 201 11.51 -12.78 -22.97
CA PRO A 201 11.53 -13.83 -23.98
C PRO A 201 12.71 -13.79 -24.99
N PHE A 202 13.30 -12.63 -25.26
CA PHE A 202 14.45 -12.48 -26.16
C PHE A 202 15.77 -12.19 -25.41
N GLY A 203 15.83 -12.55 -24.13
CA GLY A 203 17.02 -12.42 -23.29
C GLY A 203 17.24 -11.03 -22.68
N GLU A 204 16.26 -10.13 -22.79
CA GLU A 204 16.34 -8.78 -22.21
C GLU A 204 16.09 -8.76 -20.71
N HIS A 205 16.41 -7.62 -20.10
CA HIS A 205 16.21 -7.39 -18.68
C HIS A 205 14.88 -6.69 -18.47
N TRP A 206 14.02 -7.24 -17.61
CA TRP A 206 12.82 -6.55 -17.20
C TRP A 206 13.16 -5.22 -16.52
N LYS A 207 12.37 -4.19 -16.80
CA LYS A 207 12.45 -2.95 -16.04
C LYS A 207 11.98 -3.20 -14.61
N PHE A 208 12.50 -2.44 -13.66
CA PHE A 208 12.07 -2.47 -12.24
C PHE A 208 12.41 -3.77 -11.47
N VAL A 209 13.34 -4.61 -11.97
CA VAL A 209 13.89 -5.77 -11.23
C VAL A 209 14.46 -5.33 -9.88
N GLU A 210 15.11 -4.17 -9.80
CA GLU A 210 15.70 -3.64 -8.57
C GLU A 210 14.72 -2.80 -7.74
N TYR A 211 13.43 -2.81 -8.08
CA TYR A 211 12.40 -2.00 -7.41
C TYR A 211 11.54 -2.88 -6.49
N PRO A 212 11.49 -2.63 -5.17
CA PRO A 212 10.59 -3.36 -4.28
C PRO A 212 9.10 -3.08 -4.57
N GLN A 213 8.27 -4.14 -4.66
CA GLN A 213 6.90 -4.06 -5.21
C GLN A 213 5.78 -4.28 -4.17
N GLY A 214 5.96 -3.84 -2.93
CA GLY A 214 5.02 -4.05 -1.83
C GLY A 214 3.67 -3.37 -2.05
N TYR A 215 3.68 -2.12 -2.48
CA TYR A 215 2.46 -1.39 -2.82
C TYR A 215 1.73 -2.07 -3.99
N HIS A 216 2.46 -2.42 -5.04
CA HIS A 216 1.92 -3.02 -6.24
C HIS A 216 1.28 -4.37 -5.95
N ALA A 217 1.88 -5.19 -5.09
CA ALA A 217 1.29 -6.44 -4.62
C ALA A 217 -0.05 -6.23 -3.90
N VAL A 218 -0.18 -5.15 -3.13
CA VAL A 218 -1.46 -4.81 -2.49
C VAL A 218 -2.49 -4.40 -3.54
N VAL A 219 -2.13 -3.54 -4.49
CA VAL A 219 -3.01 -3.14 -5.59
C VAL A 219 -3.43 -4.35 -6.43
N ALA A 220 -2.49 -5.19 -6.87
CA ALA A 220 -2.75 -6.43 -7.61
C ALA A 220 -3.73 -7.35 -6.86
N THR A 221 -3.59 -7.47 -5.54
CA THR A 221 -4.50 -8.26 -4.70
C THR A 221 -5.91 -7.65 -4.65
N VAL A 222 -6.03 -6.33 -4.60
CA VAL A 222 -7.33 -5.64 -4.67
C VAL A 222 -7.95 -5.79 -6.05
N VAL A 223 -7.15 -5.70 -7.11
CA VAL A 223 -7.59 -5.97 -8.48
C VAL A 223 -8.11 -7.40 -8.61
N GLU A 224 -7.41 -8.41 -8.07
CA GLU A 224 -7.92 -9.79 -8.04
C GLU A 224 -9.29 -9.87 -7.34
N LEU A 225 -9.48 -9.22 -6.19
CA LEU A 225 -10.77 -9.19 -5.49
C LEU A 225 -11.88 -8.61 -6.37
N MET A 226 -11.58 -7.52 -7.08
CA MET A 226 -12.55 -6.76 -7.87
C MET A 226 -12.92 -7.44 -9.19
N ALA A 227 -11.94 -7.90 -9.95
CA ALA A 227 -12.12 -8.51 -11.25
C ALA A 227 -12.07 -10.04 -11.10
N SER A 228 -10.92 -10.65 -11.39
CA SER A 228 -10.68 -12.08 -11.23
C SER A 228 -9.19 -12.35 -11.02
N PRO A 229 -8.77 -13.58 -10.69
CA PRO A 229 -7.35 -13.95 -10.67
C PRO A 229 -6.68 -13.86 -12.04
N GLY A 230 -7.42 -14.15 -13.13
CA GLY A 230 -6.90 -14.09 -14.49
C GLY A 230 -6.79 -12.66 -15.02
N LEU A 231 -5.83 -12.44 -15.92
CA LEU A 231 -5.66 -11.16 -16.61
C LEU A 231 -6.83 -10.92 -17.58
N GLY A 232 -7.41 -9.73 -17.54
CA GLY A 232 -8.42 -9.25 -18.49
C GLY A 232 -7.79 -8.52 -19.69
N SER A 233 -8.63 -7.85 -20.50
CA SER A 233 -8.16 -6.96 -21.55
C SER A 233 -7.47 -5.71 -20.98
N PRO A 234 -6.58 -5.04 -21.74
CA PRO A 234 -5.92 -3.81 -21.28
C PRO A 234 -6.87 -2.75 -20.71
N ASP A 235 -8.03 -2.54 -21.34
CA ASP A 235 -9.08 -1.64 -20.84
C ASP A 235 -9.61 -2.04 -19.46
N ALA A 236 -9.96 -3.33 -19.30
CA ALA A 236 -10.52 -3.84 -18.05
C ALA A 236 -9.49 -3.79 -16.92
N GLU A 237 -8.23 -4.09 -17.23
CA GLU A 237 -7.08 -4.00 -16.32
C GLU A 237 -6.86 -2.57 -15.83
N LEU A 238 -6.88 -1.58 -16.73
CA LEU A 238 -6.75 -0.17 -16.38
C LEU A 238 -7.88 0.32 -15.47
N VAL A 239 -9.12 0.01 -15.81
CA VAL A 239 -10.29 0.40 -14.99
C VAL A 239 -10.16 -0.23 -13.59
N ALA A 240 -9.82 -1.51 -13.52
CA ALA A 240 -9.66 -2.20 -12.25
C ALA A 240 -8.48 -1.64 -11.43
N TYR A 241 -7.38 -1.27 -12.09
CA TYR A 241 -6.22 -0.62 -11.48
C TYR A 241 -6.58 0.72 -10.85
N VAL A 242 -7.20 1.64 -11.60
CA VAL A 242 -7.62 2.97 -11.09
C VAL A 242 -8.53 2.84 -9.87
N HIS A 243 -9.46 1.90 -9.91
CA HIS A 243 -10.32 1.61 -8.76
C HIS A 243 -9.54 1.05 -7.56
N ALA A 244 -8.64 0.09 -7.80
CA ALA A 244 -7.86 -0.55 -6.77
C ALA A 244 -6.93 0.45 -6.05
N GLU A 245 -6.25 1.33 -6.79
CA GLU A 245 -5.44 2.40 -6.22
C GLU A 245 -6.26 3.34 -5.35
N ALA A 246 -7.42 3.79 -5.83
CA ALA A 246 -8.33 4.64 -5.07
C ALA A 246 -8.82 3.96 -3.78
N LEU A 247 -9.15 2.66 -3.82
CA LEU A 247 -9.52 1.88 -2.64
C LEU A 247 -8.36 1.69 -1.66
N VAL A 248 -7.12 1.53 -2.16
CA VAL A 248 -5.92 1.49 -1.35
C VAL A 248 -5.71 2.81 -0.60
N LEU A 249 -5.91 3.95 -1.26
CA LEU A 249 -5.86 5.26 -0.60
C LEU A 249 -6.97 5.43 0.45
N VAL A 250 -8.19 4.97 0.16
CA VAL A 250 -9.30 4.95 1.14
C VAL A 250 -8.94 4.11 2.37
N ALA A 251 -8.35 2.93 2.17
CA ALA A 251 -7.89 2.07 3.26
C ALA A 251 -6.75 2.72 4.06
N ALA A 252 -5.80 3.39 3.39
CA ALA A 252 -4.71 4.13 4.03
C ALA A 252 -5.25 5.28 4.90
N ALA A 253 -6.14 6.11 4.37
CA ALA A 253 -6.79 7.20 5.12
C ALA A 253 -7.60 6.67 6.31
N GLY A 254 -8.36 5.58 6.11
CA GLY A 254 -9.07 4.87 7.18
C GLY A 254 -8.14 4.35 8.27
N MET A 255 -6.95 3.84 7.90
CA MET A 255 -5.94 3.38 8.85
C MET A 255 -5.40 4.52 9.73
N VAL A 256 -5.06 5.68 9.14
CA VAL A 256 -4.60 6.86 9.89
C VAL A 256 -5.70 7.36 10.83
N ALA A 257 -6.93 7.51 10.31
CA ALA A 257 -8.06 7.97 11.10
C ALA A 257 -8.35 7.04 12.28
N ALA A 258 -8.33 5.73 12.04
CA ALA A 258 -8.51 4.73 13.07
C ALA A 258 -7.37 4.73 14.10
N GLY A 259 -6.13 4.98 13.68
CA GLY A 259 -4.96 5.13 14.56
C GLY A 259 -5.12 6.27 15.55
N LEU A 260 -5.53 7.44 15.06
CA LEU A 260 -5.79 8.62 15.90
C LEU A 260 -7.00 8.38 16.80
N CYS A 261 -8.11 7.86 16.27
CA CYS A 261 -9.32 7.58 17.04
C CYS A 261 -9.14 6.44 18.06
N ALA A 262 -8.11 5.59 17.93
CA ALA A 262 -7.74 4.59 18.92
C ALA A 262 -7.04 5.17 20.16
N LEU A 263 -6.61 6.45 20.13
CA LEU A 263 -6.04 7.16 21.26
C LEU A 263 -7.12 7.39 22.35
N PRO A 264 -6.81 7.19 23.65
CA PRO A 264 -7.83 7.19 24.71
C PRO A 264 -8.63 8.47 24.80
N ARG A 265 -8.00 9.62 24.51
CA ARG A 265 -8.63 10.94 24.61
C ARG A 265 -9.59 11.21 23.46
N LEU A 266 -9.31 10.67 22.28
CA LEU A 266 -10.10 10.91 21.06
C LEU A 266 -11.23 9.90 20.90
N ARG A 267 -10.99 8.66 21.32
CA ARG A 267 -11.92 7.53 21.22
C ARG A 267 -13.35 7.80 21.69
N HIS A 268 -13.52 8.60 22.73
CA HIS A 268 -14.83 8.93 23.32
C HIS A 268 -15.23 10.40 23.11
N SER A 269 -14.46 11.16 22.34
CA SER A 269 -14.58 12.61 22.20
C SER A 269 -14.62 12.99 20.71
N PRO A 270 -15.69 12.65 19.97
CA PRO A 270 -15.75 12.83 18.52
C PRO A 270 -15.54 14.30 18.10
N LEU A 271 -16.00 15.27 18.91
CA LEU A 271 -15.81 16.71 18.65
C LEU A 271 -14.34 17.15 18.66
N VAL A 272 -13.48 16.43 19.36
CA VAL A 272 -12.03 16.70 19.38
C VAL A 272 -11.32 15.83 18.36
N ALA A 273 -11.77 14.58 18.21
CA ALA A 273 -11.22 13.65 17.24
C ALA A 273 -11.40 14.13 15.81
N LEU A 274 -12.53 14.78 15.50
CA LEU A 274 -12.86 15.24 14.15
C LEU A 274 -11.79 16.19 13.57
N PRO A 275 -11.50 17.37 14.15
CA PRO A 275 -10.51 18.27 13.58
C PRO A 275 -9.08 17.70 13.61
N LEU A 276 -8.72 16.96 14.67
CA LEU A 276 -7.38 16.35 14.77
C LEU A 276 -7.15 15.20 13.78
N THR A 277 -8.21 14.54 13.33
CA THR A 277 -8.15 13.49 12.32
C THR A 277 -8.28 14.07 10.91
N ALA A 278 -9.14 15.08 10.74
CA ALA A 278 -9.36 15.73 9.46
C ALA A 278 -8.09 16.38 8.92
N PHE A 279 -7.25 16.99 9.77
CA PHE A 279 -6.01 17.62 9.30
C PHE A 279 -5.03 16.62 8.64
N PRO A 280 -4.62 15.50 9.28
CA PRO A 280 -3.78 14.51 8.61
C PRO A 280 -4.46 13.81 7.43
N VAL A 281 -5.76 13.54 7.49
CA VAL A 281 -6.49 12.92 6.36
C VAL A 281 -6.55 13.88 5.18
N ALA A 282 -6.75 15.18 5.40
CA ALA A 282 -6.70 16.19 4.34
C ALA A 282 -5.29 16.31 3.74
N ALA A 283 -4.25 16.34 4.58
CA ALA A 283 -2.86 16.33 4.10
C ALA A 283 -2.57 15.12 3.19
N LEU A 284 -3.08 13.94 3.60
CA LEU A 284 -2.89 12.68 2.88
C LEU A 284 -3.69 12.59 1.57
N VAL A 285 -4.93 13.10 1.55
CA VAL A 285 -5.89 12.84 0.46
C VAL A 285 -6.04 14.04 -0.48
N THR A 286 -6.04 15.27 0.03
CA THR A 286 -6.26 16.49 -0.78
C THR A 286 -5.04 17.38 -0.86
N GLY A 287 -4.14 17.29 0.12
CA GLY A 287 -2.90 18.06 0.19
C GLY A 287 -1.73 17.33 -0.49
N PRO A 288 -0.51 17.43 0.08
CA PRO A 288 0.70 16.90 -0.56
C PRO A 288 0.62 15.40 -0.88
N GLY A 289 -0.09 14.61 -0.06
CA GLY A 289 -0.29 13.19 -0.32
C GLY A 289 -1.18 12.94 -1.54
N GLY A 290 -2.26 13.69 -1.72
CA GLY A 290 -3.17 13.54 -2.85
C GLY A 290 -2.53 13.98 -4.16
N THR A 291 -1.80 15.09 -4.14
CA THR A 291 -1.02 15.55 -5.29
C THR A 291 0.04 14.53 -5.66
N ALA A 292 0.84 14.04 -4.69
CA ALA A 292 1.84 13.01 -4.97
C ALA A 292 1.22 11.72 -5.50
N PHE A 293 0.07 11.30 -4.96
CA PHE A 293 -0.64 10.10 -5.41
C PHE A 293 -1.04 10.22 -6.88
N THR A 294 -1.70 11.32 -7.26
CA THR A 294 -2.18 11.55 -8.64
C THR A 294 -1.05 11.84 -9.62
N SER A 295 0.08 12.38 -9.16
CA SER A 295 1.31 12.52 -9.96
C SER A 295 2.08 11.21 -10.18
N GLY A 296 1.57 10.07 -9.72
CA GLY A 296 2.19 8.77 -9.94
C GLY A 296 3.14 8.32 -8.82
N PHE A 297 2.95 8.78 -7.59
CA PHE A 297 3.73 8.32 -6.43
C PHE A 297 2.88 7.67 -5.32
N PRO A 298 1.90 6.80 -5.65
CA PRO A 298 0.98 6.25 -4.67
C PRO A 298 1.66 5.31 -3.67
N ASN A 299 2.72 4.61 -4.09
CA ASN A 299 3.54 3.77 -3.22
C ASN A 299 4.11 4.60 -2.06
N PHE A 300 4.76 5.72 -2.37
CA PHE A 300 5.33 6.61 -1.38
C PHE A 300 4.28 7.09 -0.36
N VAL A 301 3.07 7.44 -0.80
CA VAL A 301 1.96 7.87 0.07
C VAL A 301 1.52 6.74 1.03
N VAL A 302 1.48 5.50 0.55
CA VAL A 302 1.19 4.32 1.39
C VAL A 302 2.32 4.07 2.39
N ALA A 303 3.58 4.19 2.00
CA ALA A 303 4.71 4.08 2.92
C ALA A 303 4.70 5.16 4.00
N SER A 304 4.34 6.41 3.66
CA SER A 304 4.12 7.48 4.64
C SER A 304 3.03 7.13 5.64
N THR A 305 1.93 6.56 5.17
CA THR A 305 0.80 6.12 6.01
C THR A 305 1.21 5.02 6.99
N LEU A 306 1.93 4.00 6.51
CA LEU A 306 2.46 2.92 7.36
C LEU A 306 3.42 3.50 8.41
N THR A 307 4.36 4.33 7.98
CA THR A 307 5.33 4.99 8.88
C THR A 307 4.64 5.83 9.95
N ALA A 308 3.62 6.60 9.57
CA ALA A 308 2.85 7.44 10.48
C ALA A 308 2.05 6.65 11.52
N CYS A 309 1.67 5.41 11.21
CA CYS A 309 0.93 4.53 12.12
C CYS A 309 1.82 3.79 13.13
N ILE A 310 3.12 3.63 12.85
CA ILE A 310 4.07 3.00 13.79
C ILE A 310 4.06 3.68 15.18
N PRO A 311 4.22 5.01 15.33
CA PRO A 311 4.23 5.63 16.66
C PRO A 311 2.88 5.53 17.37
N LEU A 312 1.75 5.48 16.64
CA LEU A 312 0.41 5.28 17.19
C LEU A 312 0.24 3.90 17.86
N VAL A 313 0.98 2.89 17.38
CA VAL A 313 1.01 1.55 17.96
C VAL A 313 2.11 1.42 19.03
N ALA A 314 3.33 1.82 18.69
CA ALA A 314 4.53 1.62 19.51
C ALA A 314 4.45 2.30 20.88
N THR A 315 4.01 3.56 20.93
CA THR A 315 3.88 4.35 22.18
C THR A 315 2.84 3.81 23.16
N ARG A 316 2.02 2.86 22.70
CA ARG A 316 0.87 2.32 23.45
C ARG A 316 1.11 0.88 23.89
N MET A 317 2.29 0.32 23.63
CA MET A 317 2.67 -1.02 24.05
C MET A 317 2.92 -1.07 25.56
N PRO A 318 2.11 -1.79 26.35
CA PRO A 318 2.37 -1.94 27.78
C PRO A 318 3.61 -2.80 28.06
N ARG A 319 3.93 -3.75 27.17
CA ARG A 319 5.09 -4.66 27.25
C ARG A 319 5.79 -4.72 25.90
N VAL A 320 7.07 -5.05 25.92
CA VAL A 320 7.87 -5.20 24.69
C VAL A 320 7.50 -6.52 24.00
N MET A 321 7.43 -7.61 24.77
CA MET A 321 7.15 -8.95 24.28
C MET A 321 5.65 -9.19 24.09
N MET A 322 5.09 -8.56 23.05
CA MET A 322 3.70 -8.68 22.64
C MET A 322 3.63 -9.10 21.16
N PRO A 323 3.52 -10.42 20.88
CA PRO A 323 3.66 -10.94 19.52
C PRO A 323 2.78 -10.26 18.48
N LEU A 324 1.53 -9.94 18.81
CA LEU A 324 0.61 -9.25 17.88
C LEU A 324 1.07 -7.82 17.55
N GLN A 325 1.46 -7.03 18.55
CA GLN A 325 1.94 -5.66 18.34
C GLN A 325 3.28 -5.65 17.60
N LEU A 326 4.16 -6.59 17.93
CA LEU A 326 5.40 -6.80 17.18
C LEU A 326 5.10 -7.19 15.74
N ALA A 327 4.10 -8.03 15.48
CA ALA A 327 3.73 -8.42 14.13
C ALA A 327 3.14 -7.25 13.35
N VAL A 328 2.31 -6.42 13.98
CA VAL A 328 1.77 -5.19 13.40
C VAL A 328 2.89 -4.20 13.05
N ILE A 329 3.82 -3.94 13.98
CA ILE A 329 4.95 -3.02 13.73
C ILE A 329 5.90 -3.61 12.68
N GLY A 330 6.23 -4.89 12.78
CA GLY A 330 7.08 -5.59 11.83
C GLY A 330 6.49 -5.59 10.41
N SER A 331 5.18 -5.82 10.29
CA SER A 331 4.48 -5.72 9.00
C SER A 331 4.52 -4.30 8.44
N MET A 332 4.35 -3.26 9.26
CA MET A 332 4.53 -1.88 8.79
C MET A 332 5.97 -1.61 8.33
N LEU A 333 6.98 -2.12 9.02
CA LEU A 333 8.38 -1.97 8.60
C LEU A 333 8.68 -2.68 7.29
N VAL A 334 8.24 -3.93 7.14
CA VAL A 334 8.34 -4.70 5.89
C VAL A 334 7.58 -3.99 4.77
N GLY A 335 6.36 -3.53 5.05
CA GLY A 335 5.55 -2.76 4.11
C GLY A 335 6.24 -1.47 3.66
N VAL A 336 6.81 -0.69 4.58
CA VAL A 336 7.60 0.52 4.24
C VAL A 336 8.82 0.15 3.39
N ALA A 337 9.56 -0.88 3.76
CA ALA A 337 10.75 -1.31 3.01
C ALA A 337 10.40 -1.74 1.58
N HIS A 338 9.34 -2.52 1.42
CA HIS A 338 8.88 -2.98 0.11
C HIS A 338 8.11 -1.93 -0.69
N THR A 339 7.68 -0.83 -0.07
CA THR A 339 6.88 0.18 -0.76
C THR A 339 7.72 1.40 -1.12
N TRP A 340 8.48 1.93 -0.16
CA TRP A 340 9.40 3.05 -0.34
C TRP A 340 10.46 3.08 0.76
N VAL A 341 11.60 2.43 0.50
CA VAL A 341 12.63 2.10 1.50
C VAL A 341 13.21 3.31 2.24
N LEU A 342 13.29 4.48 1.61
CA LEU A 342 13.89 5.67 2.21
C LEU A 342 13.16 6.15 3.49
N LEU A 343 11.88 5.82 3.66
CA LEU A 343 11.14 6.14 4.90
C LEU A 343 11.56 5.26 6.09
N LEU A 344 12.35 4.20 5.90
CA LEU A 344 12.87 3.40 7.02
C LEU A 344 13.70 4.24 8.01
N VAL A 345 14.34 5.31 7.55
CA VAL A 345 15.10 6.25 8.40
C VAL A 345 14.20 6.92 9.45
N VAL A 346 12.90 7.02 9.19
CA VAL A 346 11.87 7.55 10.10
C VAL A 346 11.13 6.43 10.82
N ALA A 347 10.84 5.34 10.11
CA ALA A 347 10.08 4.20 10.61
C ALA A 347 10.81 3.43 11.72
N LEU A 348 12.14 3.24 11.60
CA LEU A 348 12.94 2.52 12.58
C LEU A 348 13.02 3.25 13.94
N PRO A 349 13.31 4.57 14.01
CA PRO A 349 13.18 5.34 15.24
C PRO A 349 11.77 5.27 15.84
N ALA A 350 10.72 5.34 15.01
CA ALA A 350 9.34 5.22 15.47
C ALA A 350 9.05 3.84 16.09
N ALA A 351 9.57 2.76 15.52
CA ALA A 351 9.43 1.41 16.05
C ALA A 351 10.19 1.24 17.37
N ALA A 352 11.38 1.83 17.48
CA ALA A 352 12.21 1.80 18.69
C ALA A 352 11.51 2.43 19.91
N LEU A 353 10.51 3.30 19.71
CA LEU A 353 9.67 3.84 20.79
C LEU A 353 8.97 2.74 21.60
N GLY A 354 8.70 1.57 20.99
CA GLY A 354 8.13 0.41 21.70
C GLY A 354 9.01 -0.09 22.84
N LEU A 355 10.33 0.16 22.77
CA LEU A 355 11.31 -0.21 23.80
C LEU A 355 11.34 0.76 24.98
N VAL A 356 10.73 1.94 24.85
CA VAL A 356 10.79 3.03 25.83
C VAL A 356 9.48 3.12 26.63
N PRO A 357 9.54 3.32 27.97
CA PRO A 357 10.74 3.26 28.82
C PRO A 357 11.26 1.81 28.98
N ALA A 358 12.58 1.67 29.10
CA ALA A 358 13.27 0.39 29.20
C ALA A 358 13.20 -0.21 30.63
N HIS A 359 12.00 -0.36 31.19
CA HIS A 359 11.83 -1.01 32.49
C HIS A 359 11.84 -2.53 32.36
N ARG A 360 12.60 -3.24 33.22
CA ARG A 360 12.68 -4.71 33.24
C ARG A 360 11.30 -5.40 33.33
N SER A 361 10.32 -4.79 34.00
CA SER A 361 8.96 -5.32 34.11
C SER A 361 8.22 -5.43 32.76
N ARG A 362 8.56 -4.59 31.76
CA ARG A 362 7.97 -4.62 30.41
C ARG A 362 8.47 -5.78 29.55
N TRP A 363 9.59 -6.41 29.94
CA TRP A 363 10.18 -7.56 29.26
C TRP A 363 9.66 -8.91 29.81
N ARG A 364 8.87 -8.88 30.89
CA ARG A 364 8.25 -10.09 31.44
C ARG A 364 7.26 -10.69 30.45
N ALA A 365 7.53 -11.91 30.01
CA ALA A 365 6.69 -12.68 29.11
C ALA A 365 6.76 -14.17 29.43
N THR A 366 5.72 -14.90 29.04
CA THR A 366 5.72 -16.37 29.09
C THR A 366 6.63 -16.93 27.98
N ARG A 367 7.11 -18.18 28.12
CA ARG A 367 7.96 -18.82 27.09
C ARG A 367 7.30 -18.82 25.70
N SER A 368 6.00 -19.11 25.63
CA SER A 368 5.26 -19.08 24.36
C SER A 368 5.22 -17.69 23.73
N GLN A 369 5.06 -16.63 24.54
CA GLN A 369 5.13 -15.25 24.06
C GLN A 369 6.54 -14.88 23.60
N GLN A 370 7.58 -15.36 24.28
CA GLN A 370 8.97 -15.13 23.86
C GLN A 370 9.24 -15.78 22.51
N VAL A 371 8.88 -17.07 22.36
CA VAL A 371 9.05 -17.80 21.09
C VAL A 371 8.26 -17.13 19.97
N ALA A 372 6.97 -16.81 20.20
CA ALA A 372 6.16 -16.14 19.19
C ALA A 372 6.70 -14.75 18.83
N SER A 373 7.18 -13.97 19.80
CA SER A 373 7.82 -12.67 19.55
C SER A 373 9.11 -12.82 18.75
N ALA A 374 9.94 -13.83 19.09
CA ALA A 374 11.17 -14.11 18.37
C ALA A 374 10.89 -14.51 16.91
N LEU A 375 9.92 -15.39 16.66
CA LEU A 375 9.52 -15.77 15.30
C LEU A 375 9.03 -14.57 14.49
N VAL A 376 8.24 -13.68 15.10
CA VAL A 376 7.77 -12.45 14.45
C VAL A 376 8.93 -11.51 14.11
N VAL A 377 9.88 -11.33 15.03
CA VAL A 377 11.07 -10.49 14.80
C VAL A 377 11.93 -11.10 13.69
N LEU A 378 12.16 -12.41 13.69
CA LEU A 378 12.89 -13.12 12.63
C LEU A 378 12.20 -12.96 11.28
N ALA A 379 10.88 -13.11 11.20
CA ALA A 379 10.12 -12.89 9.97
C ALA A 379 10.24 -11.43 9.48
N THR A 380 10.21 -10.46 10.40
CA THR A 380 10.40 -9.03 10.08
C THR A 380 11.80 -8.80 9.50
N VAL A 381 12.84 -9.32 10.15
CA VAL A 381 14.24 -9.22 9.68
C VAL A 381 14.41 -9.91 8.33
N GLY A 382 13.80 -11.08 8.13
CA GLY A 382 13.80 -11.78 6.85
C GLY A 382 13.18 -10.95 5.72
N GLY A 383 12.03 -10.31 5.96
CA GLY A 383 11.42 -9.41 4.99
C GLY A 383 12.29 -8.18 4.67
N LEU A 384 12.93 -7.58 5.68
CA LEU A 384 13.86 -6.47 5.46
C LEU A 384 15.12 -6.92 4.69
N ALA A 385 15.65 -8.10 5.01
CA ALA A 385 16.81 -8.67 4.33
C ALA A 385 16.52 -8.97 2.85
N HIS A 386 15.30 -9.43 2.54
CA HIS A 386 14.87 -9.65 1.16
C HIS A 386 14.87 -8.34 0.35
N VAL A 387 14.36 -7.23 0.91
CA VAL A 387 14.47 -5.90 0.27
C VAL A 387 15.91 -5.47 0.05
N LEU A 388 16.80 -5.71 1.03
CA LEU A 388 18.22 -5.41 0.87
C LEU A 388 18.85 -6.24 -0.27
N GLY A 389 18.37 -7.47 -0.49
CA GLY A 389 18.75 -8.29 -1.64
C GLY A 389 18.34 -7.64 -2.96
N ILE A 390 17.08 -7.21 -3.09
CA ILE A 390 16.57 -6.52 -4.28
C ILE A 390 17.39 -5.26 -4.59
N LEU A 391 17.69 -4.46 -3.56
CA LEU A 391 18.42 -3.20 -3.69
C LEU A 391 19.94 -3.37 -3.88
N SER A 392 20.49 -4.57 -3.66
CA SER A 392 21.95 -4.79 -3.67
C SER A 392 22.60 -4.57 -5.03
N ALA A 393 21.81 -4.63 -6.12
CA ALA A 393 22.26 -4.35 -7.48
C ALA A 393 22.29 -2.86 -7.82
N LEU A 394 21.68 -1.99 -7.00
CA LEU A 394 21.62 -0.56 -7.26
C LEU A 394 22.90 0.17 -6.82
N ASP A 395 23.32 1.14 -7.63
CA ASP A 395 24.28 2.16 -7.22
C ASP A 395 23.52 3.33 -6.55
N PRO A 396 23.62 3.50 -5.21
CA PRO A 396 22.89 4.56 -4.52
C PRO A 396 23.28 5.95 -5.00
N GLY A 397 24.54 6.13 -5.44
CA GLY A 397 25.05 7.40 -5.94
C GLY A 397 24.42 7.82 -7.27
N LYS A 398 23.92 6.87 -8.07
CA LYS A 398 23.19 7.14 -9.32
C LYS A 398 21.68 7.27 -9.09
N VAL A 399 21.12 6.39 -8.27
CA VAL A 399 19.66 6.37 -8.01
C VAL A 399 19.23 7.65 -7.29
N LEU A 400 19.94 8.06 -6.23
CA LEU A 400 19.53 9.21 -5.42
C LEU A 400 19.66 10.56 -6.14
N VAL A 401 20.44 10.63 -7.23
CA VAL A 401 20.61 11.84 -8.04
C VAL A 401 19.84 11.77 -9.37
N THR A 402 19.05 10.72 -9.59
CA THR A 402 18.28 10.56 -10.83
C THR A 402 17.36 11.77 -11.03
N PRO A 403 17.31 12.37 -12.24
CA PRO A 403 16.39 13.46 -12.53
C PRO A 403 14.95 12.96 -12.55
N GLY A 404 14.02 13.84 -12.20
CA GLY A 404 12.59 13.53 -12.18
C GLY A 404 11.78 14.72 -11.70
N ALA A 405 10.47 14.69 -11.92
CA ALA A 405 9.58 15.76 -11.53
C ALA A 405 8.65 15.30 -10.41
N ILE A 406 8.58 16.08 -9.34
CA ILE A 406 7.53 15.98 -8.32
C ILE A 406 7.15 17.39 -7.93
N THR A 407 5.88 17.62 -7.63
CA THR A 407 5.45 18.90 -7.05
C THR A 407 6.26 19.18 -5.80
N THR A 408 6.94 20.32 -5.77
CA THR A 408 7.78 20.71 -4.64
C THR A 408 6.90 21.00 -3.43
N PRO A 409 7.14 20.32 -2.29
CA PRO A 409 6.44 20.63 -1.05
C PRO A 409 6.69 22.07 -0.60
N ASP A 410 5.70 22.67 0.07
CA ASP A 410 5.86 23.98 0.67
C ASP A 410 6.87 23.89 1.84
N ALA A 411 8.04 24.52 1.67
CA ALA A 411 9.11 24.45 2.65
C ALA A 411 8.71 25.04 4.01
N GLY A 412 7.84 26.06 4.03
CA GLY A 412 7.33 26.68 5.25
C GLY A 412 6.44 25.72 6.04
N LEU A 413 5.54 25.03 5.34
CA LEU A 413 4.67 24.01 5.91
C LEU A 413 5.47 22.82 6.43
N PHE A 414 6.42 22.31 5.65
CA PHE A 414 7.32 21.25 6.07
C PHE A 414 8.05 21.59 7.38
N LEU A 415 8.65 22.78 7.45
CA LEU A 415 9.36 23.25 8.64
C LEU A 415 8.40 23.43 9.83
N ALA A 416 7.23 24.03 9.61
CA ALA A 416 6.22 24.25 10.64
C ALA A 416 5.70 22.92 11.22
N VAL A 417 5.42 21.93 10.37
CA VAL A 417 4.96 20.60 10.79
C VAL A 417 6.06 19.84 11.53
N THR A 418 7.28 19.85 10.99
CA THR A 418 8.41 19.09 11.56
C THR A 418 8.83 19.66 12.92
N LEU A 419 9.05 20.97 13.00
CA LEU A 419 9.44 21.64 14.26
C LEU A 419 8.26 21.68 15.25
N GLY A 420 7.05 21.96 14.77
CA GLY A 420 5.84 21.98 15.60
C GLY A 420 5.52 20.62 16.21
N SER A 421 5.65 19.53 15.44
CA SER A 421 5.43 18.17 15.93
C SER A 421 6.46 17.78 16.98
N ALA A 422 7.75 18.07 16.74
CA ALA A 422 8.81 17.86 17.72
C ALA A 422 8.56 18.65 19.02
N ALA A 423 8.25 19.95 18.91
CA ALA A 423 7.98 20.82 20.05
C ALA A 423 6.76 20.36 20.87
N LEU A 424 5.65 20.01 20.22
CA LEU A 424 4.45 19.51 20.93
C LEU A 424 4.70 18.14 21.59
N CYS A 425 5.49 17.26 20.97
CA CYS A 425 5.89 15.99 21.59
C CYS A 425 6.69 16.24 22.87
N LEU A 426 7.71 17.10 22.81
CA LEU A 426 8.53 17.46 23.97
C LEU A 426 7.69 18.13 25.08
N LEU A 427 6.78 19.03 24.71
CA LEU A 427 5.86 19.69 25.65
C LEU A 427 4.88 18.69 26.30
N ALA A 428 4.37 17.73 25.53
CA ALA A 428 3.54 16.65 26.05
C ALA A 428 4.34 15.72 26.97
N GLY A 429 5.62 15.51 26.65
CA GLY A 429 6.55 14.69 27.40
C GLY A 429 7.01 15.30 28.72
N SER A 430 7.19 16.62 28.78
CA SER A 430 7.72 17.32 29.97
C SER A 430 6.87 17.13 31.23
N ARG A 431 5.58 16.78 31.07
CA ARG A 431 4.67 16.47 32.17
C ARG A 431 5.03 15.19 32.92
N THR A 432 5.81 14.29 32.33
CA THR A 432 6.26 13.05 32.97
C THR A 432 7.63 12.65 32.45
N ARG A 433 8.63 12.48 33.35
CA ARG A 433 10.05 12.21 33.03
C ARG A 433 10.31 11.05 32.04
N TRP A 434 9.34 10.15 31.84
CA TRP A 434 9.44 8.97 30.96
C TRP A 434 8.24 8.81 30.02
N SER A 435 7.65 9.90 29.54
CA SER A 435 6.53 9.84 28.61
C SER A 435 6.96 9.24 27.27
N PRO A 436 6.34 8.13 26.80
CA PRO A 436 6.54 7.64 25.43
C PRO A 436 6.24 8.71 24.36
N ILE A 437 5.34 9.66 24.67
CA ILE A 437 4.98 10.77 23.77
C ILE A 437 6.09 11.84 23.71
N GLY A 438 6.92 11.99 24.74
CA GLY A 438 8.09 12.87 24.65
C GLY A 438 9.09 12.37 23.60
N TRP A 439 9.34 11.06 23.65
CA TRP A 439 10.28 10.39 22.76
C TRP A 439 9.82 10.35 21.29
N THR A 440 8.54 10.53 21.00
CA THR A 440 8.06 10.62 19.60
C THR A 440 8.62 11.83 18.86
N ALA A 441 9.21 12.81 19.54
CA ALA A 441 9.97 13.89 18.91
C ALA A 441 11.17 13.37 18.07
N ALA A 442 11.66 12.15 18.35
CA ALA A 442 12.71 11.52 17.56
C ALA A 442 12.27 11.21 16.12
N VAL A 443 10.96 11.06 15.86
CA VAL A 443 10.41 10.74 14.53
C VAL A 443 10.60 11.92 13.56
N PRO A 444 10.05 13.13 13.82
CA PRO A 444 10.31 14.29 12.96
C PRO A 444 11.78 14.72 12.97
N ALA A 445 12.51 14.55 14.07
CA ALA A 445 13.94 14.86 14.12
C ALA A 445 14.78 13.97 13.19
N ALA A 446 14.49 12.65 13.16
CA ALA A 446 15.15 11.73 12.25
C ALA A 446 14.82 12.05 10.78
N GLY A 447 13.57 12.41 10.49
CA GLY A 447 13.16 12.86 9.16
C GLY A 447 13.89 14.12 8.71
N LEU A 448 13.98 15.14 9.56
CA LEU A 448 14.72 16.37 9.28
C LEU A 448 16.21 16.09 9.03
N LEU A 449 16.83 15.28 9.90
CA LEU A 449 18.23 14.89 9.74
C LEU A 449 18.46 14.18 8.41
N ALA A 450 17.61 13.21 8.05
CA ALA A 450 17.71 12.49 6.79
C ALA A 450 17.54 13.40 5.57
N ALA A 451 16.57 14.33 5.60
CA ALA A 451 16.38 15.32 4.55
C ALA A 451 17.61 16.22 4.38
N CYS A 452 18.18 16.73 5.49
CA CYS A 452 19.41 17.52 5.44
C CYS A 452 20.60 16.72 4.90
N SER A 453 20.78 15.47 5.34
CA SER A 453 21.85 14.60 4.85
C SER A 453 21.72 14.32 3.35
N LEU A 454 20.51 14.04 2.87
CA LEU A 454 20.26 13.81 1.44
C LEU A 454 20.48 15.09 0.61
N ALA A 455 20.05 16.25 1.10
CA ALA A 455 20.30 17.52 0.45
C ALA A 455 21.80 17.81 0.31
N LEU A 456 22.58 17.60 1.38
CA LEU A 456 24.03 17.78 1.36
C LEU A 456 24.70 16.82 0.36
N LEU A 457 24.29 15.56 0.34
CA LEU A 457 24.78 14.57 -0.61
C LEU A 457 24.52 15.00 -2.06
N GLN A 458 23.26 15.33 -2.40
CA GLN A 458 22.87 15.70 -3.76
C GLN A 458 23.52 17.01 -4.22
N ARG A 459 23.61 18.01 -3.33
CA ARG A 459 24.34 19.26 -3.63
C ARG A 459 25.82 19.00 -3.88
N SER A 460 26.44 18.06 -3.16
CA SER A 460 27.86 17.73 -3.36
C SER A 460 28.15 16.97 -4.66
N GLN A 461 27.16 16.26 -5.21
CA GLN A 461 27.33 15.43 -6.41
C GLN A 461 26.81 16.08 -7.69
N GLY A 462 25.65 16.74 -7.65
CA GLY A 462 24.96 17.27 -8.83
C GLY A 462 24.59 18.75 -8.74
N GLY A 463 24.93 19.45 -7.66
CA GLY A 463 24.64 20.88 -7.49
C GLY A 463 23.18 21.23 -7.24
N GLU A 464 22.23 20.32 -7.48
CA GLU A 464 20.79 20.51 -7.35
C GLU A 464 20.14 19.47 -6.42
N LEU A 465 18.89 19.73 -6.02
CA LEU A 465 18.09 18.80 -5.23
C LEU A 465 17.21 17.97 -6.15
N SER A 466 17.35 16.65 -6.10
CA SER A 466 16.61 15.74 -6.98
C SER A 466 15.20 15.46 -6.45
N TYR A 467 14.38 14.81 -7.27
CA TYR A 467 13.02 14.42 -6.89
C TYR A 467 12.97 13.50 -5.65
N TYR A 468 14.01 12.70 -5.37
CA TYR A 468 14.06 11.87 -4.16
C TYR A 468 14.13 12.69 -2.88
N PHE A 469 14.80 13.84 -2.91
CA PHE A 469 14.81 14.76 -1.77
C PHE A 469 13.41 15.29 -1.50
N TRP A 470 12.72 15.77 -2.55
CA TRP A 470 11.36 16.29 -2.42
C TRP A 470 10.34 15.23 -1.99
N LYS A 471 10.47 13.98 -2.48
CA LYS A 471 9.70 12.83 -1.97
C LYS A 471 9.96 12.61 -0.48
N LEU A 472 11.22 12.61 -0.03
CA LEU A 472 11.54 12.43 1.38
C LEU A 472 10.94 13.54 2.26
N VAL A 473 11.07 14.79 1.84
CA VAL A 473 10.49 15.96 2.53
C VAL A 473 8.97 15.82 2.67
N ALA A 474 8.27 15.53 1.57
CA ALA A 474 6.83 15.28 1.59
C ALA A 474 6.46 14.12 2.53
N GLY A 475 7.29 13.06 2.56
CA GLY A 475 7.02 11.87 3.36
C GLY A 475 7.13 12.15 4.84
N VAL A 476 8.18 12.89 5.22
CA VAL A 476 8.40 13.36 6.58
C VAL A 476 7.29 14.33 7.01
N GLU A 477 6.81 15.20 6.11
CA GLU A 477 5.68 16.07 6.37
C GLU A 477 4.39 15.27 6.68
N LEU A 478 4.04 14.30 5.84
CA LEU A 478 2.86 13.43 6.03
C LEU A 478 2.93 12.63 7.34
N VAL A 479 4.12 12.14 7.71
CA VAL A 479 4.32 11.49 9.02
C VAL A 479 4.21 12.51 10.15
N GLY A 480 4.79 13.70 9.97
CA GLY A 480 4.84 14.79 10.93
C GLY A 480 3.45 15.30 11.31
N VAL A 481 2.52 15.45 10.36
CA VAL A 481 1.14 15.89 10.67
C VAL A 481 0.38 14.90 11.56
N VAL A 482 0.62 13.60 11.40
CA VAL A 482 0.04 12.56 12.28
C VAL A 482 0.67 12.60 13.67
N VAL A 483 2.00 12.76 13.75
CA VAL A 483 2.72 12.91 15.03
C VAL A 483 2.27 14.19 15.75
N LEU A 484 2.07 15.29 15.03
CA LEU A 484 1.51 16.54 15.54
C LEU A 484 0.12 16.32 16.14
N ALA A 485 -0.79 15.68 15.41
CA ALA A 485 -2.14 15.36 15.88
C ALA A 485 -2.14 14.44 17.11
N MET A 486 -1.25 13.44 17.13
CA MET A 486 -1.05 12.57 18.29
C MET A 486 -0.57 13.35 19.52
N ALA A 487 0.41 14.23 19.37
CA ALA A 487 0.91 15.07 20.46
C ALA A 487 -0.17 16.05 20.96
N ALA A 488 -0.85 16.75 20.04
CA ALA A 488 -1.94 17.66 20.34
C ALA A 488 -3.06 16.97 21.16
N ALA A 489 -3.45 15.75 20.77
CA ALA A 489 -4.44 14.96 21.49
C ALA A 489 -4.07 14.76 22.98
N THR A 490 -2.77 14.69 23.30
CA THR A 490 -2.26 14.49 24.67
C THR A 490 -2.05 15.78 25.46
N LEU A 491 -2.09 16.92 24.79
CA LEU A 491 -2.01 18.24 25.42
C LEU A 491 -3.39 18.80 25.75
N LEU A 492 -4.39 18.51 24.91
CA LEU A 492 -5.75 19.01 25.08
C LEU A 492 -6.35 18.62 26.44
N PRO A 493 -6.97 19.57 27.18
CA PRO A 493 -7.61 19.28 28.44
C PRO A 493 -8.70 18.21 28.26
N ARG A 494 -9.00 17.47 29.34
CA ARG A 494 -10.19 16.59 29.33
C ARG A 494 -11.40 17.50 29.21
N PHE A 495 -12.00 17.57 28.03
CA PHE A 495 -13.26 18.25 27.86
C PHE A 495 -14.28 17.60 28.78
N THR A 496 -14.79 18.39 29.72
CA THR A 496 -15.94 18.00 30.51
C THR A 496 -17.12 17.81 29.56
N ARG A 497 -17.98 16.83 29.85
CA ARG A 497 -19.20 16.66 29.06
C ARG A 497 -19.97 17.98 29.10
N PRO A 498 -20.48 18.48 27.96
CA PRO A 498 -21.26 19.70 27.95
C PRO A 498 -22.43 19.55 28.93
N THR A 499 -22.59 20.52 29.84
CA THR A 499 -23.65 20.49 30.84
C THR A 499 -24.97 21.03 30.28
N THR A 500 -24.91 21.76 29.16
CA THR A 500 -26.08 22.36 28.50
C THR A 500 -26.12 22.06 27.00
N ARG A 501 -27.34 22.10 26.41
CA ARG A 501 -27.53 21.96 24.95
C ARG A 501 -26.79 23.04 24.16
N ARG A 502 -26.73 24.28 24.68
CA ARG A 502 -26.02 25.39 24.05
C ARG A 502 -24.53 25.12 23.95
N GLN A 503 -23.90 24.63 25.03
CA GLN A 503 -22.49 24.24 25.00
C GLN A 503 -22.21 23.09 24.03
N ALA A 504 -23.11 22.11 23.94
CA ALA A 504 -22.99 21.04 22.97
C ALA A 504 -23.06 21.57 21.53
N ALA A 505 -24.03 22.43 21.22
CA ALA A 505 -24.17 23.06 19.91
C ALA A 505 -22.96 23.92 19.54
N SER A 506 -22.47 24.76 20.46
CA SER A 506 -21.26 25.55 20.25
C SER A 506 -20.02 24.69 20.06
N GLY A 507 -19.89 23.59 20.80
CA GLY A 507 -18.78 22.63 20.63
C GLY A 507 -18.82 21.92 19.28
N VAL A 508 -20.01 21.53 18.79
CA VAL A 508 -20.20 20.98 17.45
C VAL A 508 -19.82 22.03 16.39
N ALA A 509 -20.37 23.24 16.49
CA ALA A 509 -20.07 24.31 15.55
C ALA A 509 -18.57 24.63 15.50
N ALA A 510 -17.91 24.77 16.65
CA ALA A 510 -16.47 24.99 16.72
C ALA A 510 -15.68 23.82 16.12
N SER A 511 -16.04 22.57 16.43
CA SER A 511 -15.41 21.39 15.86
C SER A 511 -15.53 21.37 14.33
N VAL A 512 -16.70 21.68 13.78
CA VAL A 512 -16.94 21.72 12.33
C VAL A 512 -16.17 22.87 11.69
N LEU A 513 -16.21 24.07 12.27
CA LEU A 513 -15.48 25.23 11.76
C LEU A 513 -13.96 25.00 11.74
N VAL A 514 -13.40 24.43 12.81
CA VAL A 514 -11.97 24.06 12.84
C VAL A 514 -11.69 22.98 11.81
N THR A 515 -12.57 21.99 11.65
CA THR A 515 -12.43 20.93 10.63
C THR A 515 -12.40 21.52 9.22
N VAL A 516 -13.34 22.41 8.89
CA VAL A 516 -13.36 23.12 7.62
C VAL A 516 -12.07 23.92 7.45
N ALA A 517 -11.69 24.73 8.44
CA ALA A 517 -10.48 25.55 8.39
C ALA A 517 -9.21 24.71 8.12
N VAL A 518 -9.03 23.58 8.82
CA VAL A 518 -7.84 22.72 8.61
C VAL A 518 -7.86 22.01 7.26
N THR A 519 -9.04 21.69 6.71
CA THR A 519 -9.15 21.13 5.35
C THR A 519 -8.87 22.17 4.27
N GLN A 520 -9.20 23.45 4.51
CA GLN A 520 -8.90 24.55 3.57
C GLN A 520 -7.40 24.81 3.42
N VAL A 521 -6.58 24.51 4.44
CA VAL A 521 -5.10 24.62 4.35
C VAL A 521 -4.56 23.84 3.15
N PHE A 522 -5.22 22.74 2.80
CA PHE A 522 -4.85 21.87 1.69
C PHE A 522 -5.77 22.04 0.46
N GLY A 523 -6.45 23.18 0.35
CA GLY A 523 -7.23 23.52 -0.84
C GLY A 523 -8.50 22.69 -1.04
N PHE A 524 -9.04 22.05 0.01
CA PHE A 524 -10.32 21.35 -0.10
C PHE A 524 -11.45 22.33 -0.40
N THR A 525 -11.90 22.47 -1.64
CA THR A 525 -12.93 23.47 -2.03
C THR A 525 -14.35 22.89 -2.08
N GLY A 526 -14.55 21.64 -1.68
CA GLY A 526 -15.84 20.96 -1.71
C GLY A 526 -16.04 20.06 -2.94
N PRO A 527 -17.29 19.74 -3.31
CA PRO A 527 -17.59 18.78 -4.37
C PRO A 527 -17.05 19.18 -5.75
N GLY A 528 -16.46 18.22 -6.48
CA GLY A 528 -16.14 18.35 -7.91
C GLY A 528 -14.89 19.16 -8.25
N ARG A 529 -14.11 19.60 -7.26
CA ARG A 529 -12.82 20.29 -7.44
C ARG A 529 -11.81 19.70 -6.48
N GLY A 530 -11.03 18.75 -6.95
CA GLY A 530 -10.00 18.05 -6.18
C GLY A 530 -8.88 17.55 -7.08
N VAL A 531 -7.81 17.03 -6.48
CA VAL A 531 -6.64 16.51 -7.21
C VAL A 531 -6.97 15.28 -8.07
N PHE A 532 -8.04 14.54 -7.74
CA PHE A 532 -8.51 13.40 -8.52
C PHE A 532 -9.47 13.88 -9.62
N VAL A 533 -8.95 14.08 -10.82
CA VAL A 533 -9.75 14.45 -12.00
C VAL A 533 -9.62 13.36 -13.07
N THR A 534 -10.67 13.25 -13.89
CA THR A 534 -10.59 12.61 -15.20
C THR A 534 -10.18 13.67 -16.22
N ALA A 535 -9.43 13.30 -17.25
CA ALA A 535 -9.02 14.18 -18.34
C ALA A 535 -9.79 13.84 -19.64
N PRO A 536 -11.08 14.18 -19.76
CA PRO A 536 -11.88 13.88 -20.96
C PRO A 536 -11.30 14.52 -22.24
N GLU A 537 -10.57 15.62 -22.11
CA GLU A 537 -9.84 16.24 -23.21
C GLU A 537 -8.74 15.35 -23.82
N LEU A 538 -8.29 14.33 -23.09
CA LEU A 538 -7.30 13.36 -23.56
C LEU A 538 -7.94 12.09 -24.13
N GLU A 539 -9.27 11.96 -24.19
CA GLU A 539 -9.94 10.70 -24.56
C GLU A 539 -9.52 10.18 -25.94
N GLY A 540 -9.38 11.05 -26.95
CA GLY A 540 -8.90 10.63 -28.28
C GLY A 540 -7.45 10.13 -28.26
N THR A 541 -6.57 10.82 -27.52
CA THR A 541 -5.17 10.44 -27.30
C THR A 541 -5.06 9.08 -26.62
N THR A 542 -5.84 8.87 -25.55
CA THR A 542 -5.77 7.66 -24.75
C THR A 542 -6.42 6.47 -25.46
N GLN A 543 -7.50 6.69 -26.21
CA GLN A 543 -8.10 5.63 -27.04
C GLN A 543 -7.12 5.16 -28.12
N THR A 544 -6.46 6.08 -28.82
CA THR A 544 -5.47 5.74 -29.86
C THR A 544 -4.35 4.85 -29.31
N LEU A 545 -3.87 5.15 -28.11
CA LEU A 545 -2.84 4.37 -27.43
C LEU A 545 -3.33 2.98 -26.99
N LEU A 546 -4.60 2.86 -26.58
CA LEU A 546 -5.22 1.58 -26.23
C LEU A 546 -5.45 0.70 -27.45
N ASP A 547 -5.86 1.29 -28.58
CA ASP A 547 -6.03 0.58 -29.84
C ASP A 547 -4.68 0.01 -30.30
N ALA A 548 -3.62 0.83 -30.25
CA ALA A 548 -2.26 0.39 -30.56
C ALA A 548 -1.78 -0.74 -29.65
N ALA A 549 -1.99 -0.62 -28.33
CA ALA A 549 -1.60 -1.65 -27.37
C ALA A 549 -2.40 -2.95 -27.56
N SER A 550 -3.70 -2.86 -27.85
CA SER A 550 -4.58 -4.01 -28.03
C SER A 550 -4.24 -4.80 -29.30
N ALA A 551 -3.97 -4.10 -30.41
CA ALA A 551 -3.53 -4.73 -31.65
C ALA A 551 -2.15 -5.40 -31.52
N SER A 552 -1.35 -4.91 -30.57
CA SER A 552 0.00 -5.39 -30.30
C SER A 552 0.06 -6.54 -29.29
N ASP A 553 -1.02 -6.80 -28.55
CA ASP A 553 -0.99 -7.78 -27.47
C ASP A 553 -0.71 -9.19 -28.01
N GLY A 554 0.21 -9.91 -27.37
CA GLY A 554 0.66 -11.23 -27.84
C GLY A 554 1.58 -11.25 -29.07
N ASP A 555 1.90 -10.12 -29.69
CA ASP A 555 2.91 -10.03 -30.77
C ASP A 555 4.30 -10.54 -30.31
N GLY A 556 4.93 -11.42 -31.10
CA GLY A 556 6.25 -12.01 -30.79
C GLY A 556 7.45 -11.15 -31.21
N ARG A 557 7.28 -9.86 -31.50
CA ARG A 557 8.37 -8.95 -31.87
C ARG A 557 9.04 -8.34 -30.65
N ARG A 558 10.36 -8.20 -30.76
CA ARG A 558 11.29 -7.85 -29.68
C ARG A 558 11.19 -6.39 -29.25
N LEU A 559 11.63 -5.47 -30.13
CA LEU A 559 11.69 -4.05 -29.84
C LEU A 559 10.65 -3.35 -30.69
N MET A 560 9.58 -2.86 -30.07
CA MET A 560 8.52 -2.15 -30.78
C MET A 560 8.38 -0.73 -30.23
N THR A 561 8.61 0.24 -31.11
CA THR A 561 8.49 1.66 -30.79
C THR A 561 7.20 2.20 -31.38
N LEU A 562 6.31 2.68 -30.52
CA LEU A 562 5.15 3.46 -30.91
C LEU A 562 5.62 4.85 -31.34
N LEU A 563 5.34 5.21 -32.59
CA LEU A 563 5.48 6.58 -33.04
C LEU A 563 4.17 7.32 -32.74
N PRO A 564 4.17 8.31 -31.83
CA PRO A 564 2.93 8.98 -31.45
C PRO A 564 2.39 9.81 -32.62
N SER A 565 1.12 9.60 -32.97
CA SER A 565 0.39 10.42 -33.94
C SER A 565 0.20 11.87 -33.49
N GLN A 566 -0.23 12.75 -34.41
CA GLN A 566 -0.64 14.10 -34.03
C GLN A 566 -1.77 14.13 -32.98
N ALA A 567 -2.66 13.12 -32.98
CA ALA A 567 -3.70 13.00 -31.95
C ALA A 567 -3.10 12.83 -30.56
N THR A 568 -1.94 12.18 -30.45
CA THR A 568 -1.21 11.98 -29.19
C THR A 568 -0.26 13.13 -28.83
N ALA A 569 -0.22 14.23 -29.60
CA ALA A 569 0.66 15.38 -29.33
C ALA A 569 0.41 16.06 -27.98
N ALA A 570 -0.75 15.84 -27.36
CA ALA A 570 -1.04 16.26 -25.99
C ALA A 570 -0.23 15.46 -24.92
N MET A 571 0.39 14.35 -25.32
CA MET A 571 1.24 13.50 -24.48
C MET A 571 2.69 13.56 -24.98
N HIS A 572 3.63 13.63 -24.05
CA HIS A 572 5.04 13.52 -24.39
C HIS A 572 5.34 12.16 -25.04
N PRO A 573 6.12 12.10 -26.14
CA PRO A 573 6.32 10.88 -26.91
C PRO A 573 6.92 9.72 -26.10
N VAL A 574 7.88 10.00 -25.23
CA VAL A 574 8.44 8.99 -24.31
C VAL A 574 7.38 8.44 -23.36
N ASN A 575 6.48 9.29 -22.84
CA ASN A 575 5.41 8.83 -21.93
C ASN A 575 4.40 7.96 -22.69
N ALA A 576 4.08 8.30 -23.94
CA ALA A 576 3.22 7.49 -24.80
C ALA A 576 3.83 6.10 -25.04
N GLN A 577 5.12 6.03 -25.35
CA GLN A 577 5.84 4.76 -25.49
C GLN A 577 5.89 3.98 -24.17
N GLN A 578 6.12 4.64 -23.04
CA GLN A 578 6.14 3.98 -21.72
C GLN A 578 4.78 3.39 -21.35
N TRP A 579 3.68 4.12 -21.59
CA TRP A 579 2.35 3.54 -21.44
C TRP A 579 2.10 2.38 -22.41
N PHE A 580 2.55 2.47 -23.66
CA PHE A 580 2.45 1.36 -24.61
C PHE A 580 3.17 0.11 -24.12
N LEU A 581 4.40 0.26 -23.61
CA LEU A 581 5.16 -0.84 -23.00
C LEU A 581 4.46 -1.42 -21.76
N ALA A 582 3.89 -0.56 -20.92
CA ALA A 582 3.15 -0.96 -19.72
C ALA A 582 1.86 -1.73 -20.05
N LEU A 583 1.10 -1.27 -21.06
CA LEU A 583 -0.15 -1.89 -21.49
C LEU A 583 0.07 -3.25 -22.15
N THR A 584 1.18 -3.40 -22.88
CA THR A 584 1.56 -4.66 -23.51
C THR A 584 2.37 -5.58 -22.58
N GLY A 585 2.80 -5.09 -21.41
CA GLY A 585 3.65 -5.79 -20.45
C GLY A 585 4.97 -6.25 -21.05
N ARG A 586 5.61 -5.35 -21.81
CA ARG A 586 6.90 -5.55 -22.50
C ARG A 586 7.97 -4.58 -22.04
N TRP A 587 7.81 -4.02 -20.85
CA TRP A 587 8.73 -2.99 -20.38
C TRP A 587 10.06 -3.61 -19.94
N THR A 588 11.01 -3.67 -20.86
CA THR A 588 12.40 -4.06 -20.62
C THR A 588 13.31 -2.82 -20.53
N VAL A 589 14.52 -2.98 -20.02
CA VAL A 589 15.54 -1.92 -20.01
C VAL A 589 15.83 -1.49 -21.44
N GLU A 590 16.02 -2.45 -22.34
CA GLU A 590 16.35 -2.26 -23.74
C GLU A 590 15.22 -1.56 -24.51
N ALA A 591 13.96 -1.97 -24.31
CA ALA A 591 12.81 -1.29 -24.91
C ALA A 591 12.59 0.13 -24.33
N ASN A 592 12.92 0.34 -23.06
CA ASN A 592 12.89 1.67 -22.47
C ASN A 592 13.99 2.56 -23.05
N ASP A 593 15.20 2.04 -23.25
CA ASP A 593 16.32 2.81 -23.80
C ASP A 593 16.06 3.17 -25.26
N ALA A 594 15.33 2.32 -26.00
CA ALA A 594 14.84 2.63 -27.34
C ALA A 594 13.92 3.87 -27.39
N THR A 595 13.29 4.28 -26.27
CA THR A 595 12.49 5.52 -26.22
C THR A 595 13.31 6.77 -26.48
N THR A 596 14.63 6.71 -26.30
CA THR A 596 15.54 7.84 -26.59
C THR A 596 15.52 8.25 -28.06
N ALA A 597 15.17 7.33 -28.97
CA ALA A 597 14.98 7.64 -30.39
C ALA A 597 13.83 8.65 -30.64
N LEU A 598 12.92 8.82 -29.67
CA LEU A 598 11.77 9.71 -29.80
C LEU A 598 12.06 11.16 -29.40
N VAL A 599 13.25 11.45 -28.85
CA VAL A 599 13.60 12.77 -28.31
C VAL A 599 15.00 13.19 -28.71
N GLY A 600 15.21 14.51 -28.78
CA GLY A 600 16.50 15.12 -29.04
C GLY A 600 17.39 15.10 -27.80
N ALA A 601 18.64 15.55 -27.96
CA ALA A 601 19.58 15.69 -26.84
C ALA A 601 19.11 16.71 -25.78
N ASP A 602 18.22 17.62 -26.16
CA ASP A 602 17.54 18.59 -25.29
C ASP A 602 16.28 18.02 -24.59
N GLY A 603 15.94 16.76 -24.87
CA GLY A 603 14.76 16.09 -24.35
C GLY A 603 13.45 16.50 -25.03
N LEU A 604 13.50 17.33 -26.07
CA LEU A 604 12.32 17.72 -26.83
C LEU A 604 11.96 16.66 -27.88
N SER A 605 10.68 16.58 -28.25
CA SER A 605 10.25 15.68 -29.33
C SER A 605 10.99 16.01 -30.62
N VAL A 606 11.55 14.98 -31.27
CA VAL A 606 12.08 15.13 -32.64
C VAL A 606 10.95 15.02 -33.66
N ASP A 607 11.23 15.45 -34.89
CA ASP A 607 10.32 15.24 -36.02
C ASP A 607 10.04 13.72 -36.22
N PRO A 608 8.78 13.32 -36.48
CA PRO A 608 8.39 11.92 -36.59
C PRO A 608 9.21 11.10 -37.59
N ALA A 609 9.64 11.68 -38.71
CA ALA A 609 10.47 10.96 -39.68
C ALA A 609 11.88 10.67 -39.13
N THR A 610 12.41 11.58 -38.31
CA THR A 610 13.69 11.39 -37.64
C THR A 610 13.59 10.32 -36.55
N ALA A 611 12.55 10.38 -35.73
CA ALA A 611 12.26 9.36 -34.72
C ALA A 611 12.07 7.96 -35.35
N LEU A 612 11.33 7.88 -36.46
CA LEU A 612 11.09 6.65 -37.20
C LEU A 612 12.41 5.99 -37.64
N ARG A 613 13.30 6.75 -38.29
CA ARG A 613 14.60 6.23 -38.74
C ARG A 613 15.46 5.81 -37.56
N ALA A 614 15.58 6.67 -36.55
CA ALA A 614 16.38 6.38 -35.36
C ALA A 614 15.92 5.08 -34.67
N ALA A 615 14.60 4.86 -34.55
CA ALA A 615 14.05 3.65 -33.96
C ALA A 615 14.29 2.39 -34.81
N LEU A 616 14.18 2.50 -36.13
CA LEU A 616 14.47 1.39 -37.05
C LEU A 616 15.98 1.06 -37.09
N GLU A 617 16.85 2.04 -36.93
CA GLU A 617 18.31 1.87 -36.95
C GLU A 617 18.87 1.27 -35.64
N LEU A 618 18.05 1.12 -34.58
CA LEU A 618 18.48 0.49 -33.32
C LEU A 618 18.92 -0.97 -33.48
N GLY A 619 18.42 -1.67 -34.49
CA GLY A 619 18.80 -3.06 -34.78
C GLY A 619 17.83 -3.74 -35.75
N ASP A 620 18.21 -4.92 -36.24
CA ASP A 620 17.45 -5.68 -37.25
C ASP A 620 16.08 -6.17 -36.72
N ASP A 621 15.95 -6.32 -35.40
CA ASP A 621 14.74 -6.78 -34.71
C ASP A 621 13.84 -5.63 -34.21
N SER A 622 14.10 -4.37 -34.61
CA SER A 622 13.31 -3.21 -34.17
C SER A 622 12.12 -2.96 -35.10
N TRP A 623 10.95 -2.71 -34.57
CA TRP A 623 9.73 -2.46 -35.33
C TRP A 623 9.14 -1.14 -34.90
N VAL A 624 8.52 -0.42 -35.83
CA VAL A 624 7.86 0.85 -35.51
C VAL A 624 6.38 0.72 -35.80
N LEU A 625 5.57 1.01 -34.79
CA LEU A 625 4.12 1.00 -34.86
C LEU A 625 3.64 2.44 -35.08
N VAL A 626 2.91 2.66 -36.18
CA VAL A 626 2.42 3.99 -36.59
C VAL A 626 0.91 3.98 -36.78
N ASN A 627 0.28 5.15 -36.63
CA ASN A 627 -1.16 5.27 -36.83
C ASN A 627 -1.52 4.91 -38.29
N PRO A 628 -2.58 4.12 -38.54
CA PRO A 628 -3.02 3.80 -39.90
C PRO A 628 -3.19 5.03 -40.81
N ALA A 629 -3.63 6.15 -40.25
CA ALA A 629 -3.81 7.41 -40.99
C ALA A 629 -2.47 8.04 -41.44
N GLU A 630 -1.36 7.68 -40.79
CA GLU A 630 -0.02 8.24 -41.04
C GLU A 630 0.90 7.26 -41.80
N GLU A 631 0.45 6.02 -42.04
CA GLU A 631 1.25 4.94 -42.65
C GLU A 631 1.89 5.34 -43.98
N GLY A 632 1.09 5.85 -44.92
CA GLY A 632 1.58 6.22 -46.25
C GLY A 632 2.65 7.30 -46.19
N THR A 633 2.49 8.28 -45.30
CA THR A 633 3.47 9.33 -45.05
C THR A 633 4.74 8.74 -44.45
N MET A 634 4.64 7.91 -43.41
CA MET A 634 5.79 7.32 -42.73
C MET A 634 6.58 6.38 -43.66
N ARG A 635 5.91 5.50 -44.41
CA ARG A 635 6.57 4.63 -45.41
C ARG A 635 7.31 5.44 -46.48
N ALA A 636 6.73 6.56 -46.94
CA ALA A 636 7.38 7.42 -47.92
C ALA A 636 8.66 8.11 -47.40
N THR A 637 8.83 8.24 -46.07
CA THR A 637 10.04 8.85 -45.48
C THR A 637 11.24 7.91 -45.39
N VAL A 638 11.03 6.61 -45.63
CA VAL A 638 12.05 5.55 -45.57
C VAL A 638 12.28 5.02 -46.98
N THR A 639 13.45 5.30 -47.55
CA THR A 639 13.78 4.90 -48.93
C THR A 639 14.24 3.45 -49.06
N GLU A 640 14.64 2.82 -47.95
CA GLU A 640 15.12 1.44 -47.94
C GLU A 640 13.95 0.45 -47.74
N PRO A 641 13.70 -0.48 -48.68
CA PRO A 641 12.57 -1.41 -48.59
C PRO A 641 12.56 -2.29 -47.33
N SER A 642 13.74 -2.75 -46.90
CA SER A 642 13.93 -3.58 -45.70
C SER A 642 13.43 -2.89 -44.42
N LEU A 643 13.64 -1.57 -44.32
CA LEU A 643 13.20 -0.75 -43.20
C LEU A 643 11.70 -0.43 -43.30
N ALA A 644 11.20 -0.22 -44.52
CA ALA A 644 9.77 -0.02 -44.75
C ALA A 644 8.94 -1.24 -44.31
N ASP A 645 9.41 -2.47 -44.56
CA ASP A 645 8.73 -3.70 -44.13
C ASP A 645 8.59 -3.84 -42.61
N ARG A 646 9.37 -3.08 -41.84
CA ARG A 646 9.36 -3.05 -40.37
C ARG A 646 8.45 -1.98 -39.77
N ILE A 647 7.72 -1.25 -40.62
CA ILE A 647 6.67 -0.30 -40.24
C ILE A 647 5.34 -1.06 -40.17
N LEU A 648 4.71 -1.03 -39.01
CA LEU A 648 3.43 -1.68 -38.72
C LEU A 648 2.35 -0.64 -38.43
N THR A 649 1.10 -1.03 -38.64
CA THR A 649 -0.10 -0.28 -38.24
C THR A 649 -1.00 -1.17 -37.39
N TRP A 650 -1.88 -0.55 -36.60
CA TRP A 650 -2.84 -1.24 -35.74
C TRP A 650 -4.27 -1.18 -36.27
#